data_AF-W8RWM6-F1
#
_entry.id   AF-W8RWM6-F1
#
_cell.length_a   1.000
_cell.length_b   1.000
_cell.length_c   1.000
_cell.angle_alpha   90.00
_cell.angle_beta   90.00
_cell.angle_gamma   90.00
#
_symmetry.space_group_name_H-M   'P 1'
#
loop_
_entity.id
_entity.type
_entity.pdbx_description
1 polymer ?
#
loop_
_entity_poly.entity_id
_entity_poly.type
_entity_poly.pdbx_seq_one_letter_code
_entity_poly.pdbx_strand_id
1 'polypeptide(L)'
;MRKTQLLNPLNRVRGMKDLYYGKLLGGVGDLFEEGIPEDATDPMGFVKRVNRQMLVQAVLNADSQKRDVTPAMKASGELRLSGELVAFGAWMVRDGMPGAKGRPGPAPDTQRLMKVAACAFAALEQADRTSATRSAEAPPITTKDVVKFWNKCFDGAEATSAYTANLRSLRHILEDYLGQVKAGQVLFQGQTVQASPRLKRLAEAIDTAKSGQGARTAPVAATQASAPAARGIAPQAAATPLGTAATQVGSGTPVVAIPETFDIPLVYSSANKEAEYRGGVAPPYTAPVLRYRIEPVQPSRPGSQVRADLAGRVVFRPTHRIAGTVSIKALIDRIALIVKTRNCTSDQALRSAITLAGANVHVEDRTKIGAATDHHASLPTLPISEPTGWNFAVTVFDPRPKMLRTILDTIESCSGIDGEVQLFQLELSVDLYPHKKLTPQDALQIREQLVGLMQRHVWSAPTAFDVSDGSAPRTIDQRQVYEEAGNQRTRYVFADAKRGWDSDRAIKEPDVRLSLLNAKPGNDLYLDATIYRGHMNGRKRTNSQHKIGDRRNKTKGTFLNLPGGQRRARIEVTLTSLEALEEAGLRRVGDLKGYKFRSLIRDLLVFRLPTSDLDADEVNRTIAQMRTRGVYGVEFSQRAKYLEERERTKPRPRNTDHEGRGLVDWPEMNEQVGRALDQLHRQWREF
;
A
#
# COMPACT_ATOMS: atom_id res chain seq x y z
N MET A 1 -41.27 -11.65 9.71
CA MET A 1 -39.82 -11.95 9.68
C MET A 1 -39.34 -11.99 8.24
N ARG A 2 -38.83 -10.88 7.70
CA ARG A 2 -38.12 -10.86 6.41
C ARG A 2 -36.63 -10.99 6.71
N LYS A 3 -35.96 -12.02 6.15
CA LYS A 3 -34.51 -12.16 6.22
C LYS A 3 -33.88 -10.98 5.48
N THR A 4 -33.35 -10.01 6.21
CA THR A 4 -32.48 -8.96 5.66
C THR A 4 -31.19 -9.65 5.21
N GLN A 5 -31.04 -9.89 3.91
CA GLN A 5 -29.77 -10.32 3.35
C GLN A 5 -28.75 -9.20 3.58
N LEU A 6 -27.74 -9.49 4.40
CA LEU A 6 -26.55 -8.65 4.55
C LEU A 6 -25.89 -8.51 3.18
N LEU A 7 -25.95 -7.31 2.60
CA LEU A 7 -25.30 -6.99 1.34
C LEU A 7 -23.77 -7.13 1.50
N ASN A 8 -23.16 -7.86 0.57
CA ASN A 8 -21.71 -8.03 0.44
C ASN A 8 -21.00 -6.65 0.43
N PRO A 9 -19.87 -6.46 1.15
CA PRO A 9 -19.09 -5.22 1.17
C PRO A 9 -18.81 -4.58 -0.20
N LEU A 10 -18.71 -5.38 -1.27
CA LEU A 10 -18.55 -4.90 -2.65
C LEU A 10 -19.79 -4.19 -3.22
N ASN A 11 -21.01 -4.61 -2.83
CA ASN A 11 -22.25 -3.92 -3.19
C ASN A 11 -22.34 -2.52 -2.56
N ARG A 12 -21.60 -2.27 -1.47
CA ARG A 12 -21.54 -0.97 -0.77
C ARG A 12 -20.68 0.06 -1.51
N VAL A 13 -19.52 -0.37 -2.04
CA VAL A 13 -18.69 0.47 -2.93
C VAL A 13 -19.42 0.78 -4.24
N ARG A 14 -20.24 -0.17 -4.71
CA ARG A 14 -21.12 -0.01 -5.87
C ARG A 14 -22.16 1.07 -5.66
N GLY A 15 -22.91 1.04 -4.55
CA GLY A 15 -23.91 2.06 -4.21
C GLY A 15 -23.34 3.49 -4.07
N MET A 16 -22.11 3.62 -3.56
CA MET A 16 -21.43 4.93 -3.44
C MET A 16 -21.00 5.49 -4.81
N LYS A 17 -20.51 4.62 -5.71
CA LYS A 17 -20.23 4.97 -7.10
C LYS A 17 -21.53 5.32 -7.84
N ASP A 18 -22.59 4.56 -7.61
CA ASP A 18 -23.87 4.75 -8.28
C ASP A 18 -24.47 6.13 -8.00
N LEU A 19 -24.32 6.62 -6.77
CA LEU A 19 -24.80 7.93 -6.35
C LEU A 19 -23.93 9.10 -6.86
N TYR A 20 -22.62 8.89 -6.98
CA TYR A 20 -21.69 9.87 -7.57
C TYR A 20 -21.91 9.99 -9.10
N TYR A 21 -22.22 8.87 -9.76
CA TYR A 21 -22.41 8.81 -11.21
C TYR A 21 -23.84 9.07 -11.68
N GLY A 22 -24.86 8.87 -10.83
CA GLY A 22 -26.23 9.33 -11.12
C GLY A 22 -26.30 10.83 -11.39
N LYS A 23 -25.41 11.63 -10.77
CA LYS A 23 -25.27 13.07 -11.04
C LYS A 23 -24.39 13.42 -12.25
N LEU A 24 -23.47 12.54 -12.65
CA LEU A 24 -22.56 12.73 -13.81
C LEU A 24 -23.16 12.21 -15.13
N LEU A 25 -24.01 11.19 -15.05
CA LEU A 25 -24.72 10.57 -16.16
C LEU A 25 -26.20 11.00 -16.22
N GLY A 26 -26.68 11.71 -15.19
CA GLY A 26 -28.01 12.31 -15.12
C GLY A 26 -28.18 13.35 -16.23
N GLY A 27 -29.03 13.02 -17.21
CA GLY A 27 -29.24 13.81 -18.42
C GLY A 27 -29.10 13.01 -19.72
N VAL A 28 -28.52 11.80 -19.67
CA VAL A 28 -28.31 10.95 -20.86
C VAL A 28 -29.13 9.65 -20.79
N GLY A 29 -30.38 9.75 -20.32
CA GLY A 29 -31.24 8.62 -19.90
C GLY A 29 -31.46 7.51 -20.93
N ASP A 30 -31.15 7.75 -22.19
CA ASP A 30 -31.26 6.74 -23.24
C ASP A 30 -30.07 5.76 -23.29
N LEU A 31 -28.93 6.07 -22.68
CA LEU A 31 -27.70 5.25 -22.78
C LEU A 31 -27.39 4.41 -21.56
N PHE A 32 -28.00 4.73 -20.42
CA PHE A 32 -27.65 4.15 -19.12
C PHE A 32 -28.92 3.84 -18.34
N GLU A 33 -28.86 2.77 -17.57
CA GLU A 33 -29.88 2.38 -16.62
C GLU A 33 -29.18 1.93 -15.34
N GLU A 34 -29.80 2.21 -14.19
CA GLU A 34 -29.27 1.81 -12.89
C GLU A 34 -29.53 0.34 -12.58
N GLY A 35 -28.70 -0.25 -11.72
CA GLY A 35 -28.86 -1.62 -11.24
C GLY A 35 -27.85 -2.62 -11.78
N ILE A 36 -28.01 -3.86 -11.35
CA ILE A 36 -27.22 -5.01 -11.78
C ILE A 36 -27.76 -5.46 -13.15
N PRO A 37 -26.92 -5.75 -14.17
CA PRO A 37 -27.39 -6.16 -15.49
C PRO A 37 -28.40 -7.30 -15.47
N GLU A 38 -28.17 -8.29 -14.61
CA GLU A 38 -28.99 -9.49 -14.43
C GLU A 38 -30.42 -9.20 -13.97
N ASP A 39 -30.64 -8.05 -13.30
CA ASP A 39 -31.96 -7.65 -12.81
C ASP A 39 -32.76 -6.84 -13.85
N ALA A 40 -32.29 -6.77 -15.10
CA ALA A 40 -32.97 -6.01 -16.15
C ALA A 40 -34.25 -6.73 -16.59
N THR A 41 -35.32 -5.96 -16.75
CA THR A 41 -36.63 -6.48 -17.18
C THR A 41 -36.73 -6.71 -18.68
N ASP A 42 -35.83 -6.13 -19.46
CA ASP A 42 -35.79 -6.26 -20.91
C ASP A 42 -34.33 -6.25 -21.46
N PRO A 43 -34.12 -6.73 -22.70
CA PRO A 43 -32.79 -6.80 -23.31
C PRO A 43 -32.05 -5.46 -23.39
N MET A 44 -32.77 -4.35 -23.59
CA MET A 44 -32.14 -3.03 -23.68
C MET A 44 -31.73 -2.53 -22.29
N GLY A 45 -32.55 -2.77 -21.26
CA GLY A 45 -32.17 -2.48 -19.88
C GLY A 45 -30.89 -3.21 -19.48
N PHE A 46 -30.73 -4.48 -19.90
CA PHE A 46 -29.50 -5.24 -19.69
C PHE A 46 -28.30 -4.54 -20.37
N VAL A 47 -28.42 -4.17 -21.64
CA VAL A 47 -27.37 -3.48 -22.41
C VAL A 47 -26.98 -2.15 -21.77
N LYS A 48 -27.95 -1.34 -21.36
CA LYS A 48 -27.74 -0.04 -20.70
C LYS A 48 -27.02 -0.18 -19.36
N ARG A 49 -27.41 -1.16 -18.54
CA ARG A 49 -26.74 -1.46 -17.26
C ARG A 49 -25.30 -1.96 -17.48
N VAL A 50 -25.06 -2.82 -18.48
CA VAL A 50 -23.69 -3.24 -18.87
C VAL A 50 -22.85 -2.04 -19.34
N ASN A 51 -23.40 -1.20 -20.20
CA ASN A 51 -22.72 0.00 -20.70
C ASN A 51 -22.32 0.94 -19.57
N ARG A 52 -23.21 1.12 -18.59
CA ARG A 52 -22.95 1.89 -17.37
C ARG A 52 -21.79 1.33 -16.57
N GLN A 53 -21.75 0.01 -16.32
CA GLN A 53 -20.64 -0.62 -15.57
C GLN A 53 -19.29 -0.44 -16.27
N MET A 54 -19.25 -0.62 -17.59
CA MET A 54 -18.06 -0.38 -18.41
C MET A 54 -17.61 1.08 -18.30
N LEU A 55 -18.52 2.02 -18.52
CA LEU A 55 -18.17 3.45 -18.57
C LEU A 55 -17.70 3.94 -17.21
N VAL A 56 -18.32 3.51 -16.12
CA VAL A 56 -17.86 3.82 -14.76
C VAL A 56 -16.41 3.37 -14.57
N GLN A 57 -16.05 2.15 -14.98
CA GLN A 57 -14.68 1.64 -14.84
C GLN A 57 -13.69 2.30 -15.80
N ALA A 58 -14.12 2.60 -17.02
CA ALA A 58 -13.33 3.35 -17.97
C ALA A 58 -13.09 4.78 -17.44
N VAL A 59 -14.09 5.48 -16.90
CA VAL A 59 -13.97 6.88 -16.46
C VAL A 59 -13.26 7.03 -15.12
N LEU A 60 -13.48 6.14 -14.16
CA LEU A 60 -12.89 6.17 -12.81
C LEU A 60 -11.36 6.29 -12.76
N ASN A 61 -10.66 5.87 -13.83
CA ASN A 61 -9.20 5.89 -13.90
C ASN A 61 -8.64 7.12 -14.65
N ALA A 62 -9.47 8.04 -15.14
CA ALA A 62 -9.02 9.33 -15.66
C ALA A 62 -9.26 10.39 -14.60
N ASP A 63 -8.31 11.34 -14.48
CA ASP A 63 -8.51 12.58 -13.72
C ASP A 63 -9.91 13.17 -14.01
N SER A 64 -10.50 13.76 -12.97
CA SER A 64 -11.89 14.20 -12.78
C SER A 64 -12.47 15.19 -13.83
N GLN A 65 -11.89 15.30 -15.02
CA GLN A 65 -12.45 16.06 -16.13
C GLN A 65 -13.78 15.44 -16.58
N LYS A 66 -14.85 16.23 -16.39
CA LYS A 66 -16.19 15.94 -16.93
C LYS A 66 -16.09 15.69 -18.43
N ARG A 67 -16.19 14.44 -18.87
CA ARG A 67 -16.40 14.14 -20.29
C ARG A 67 -17.83 14.49 -20.64
N ASP A 68 -18.01 15.37 -21.61
CA ASP A 68 -19.30 15.59 -22.22
C ASP A 68 -19.74 14.31 -22.94
N VAL A 69 -20.71 13.61 -22.35
CA VAL A 69 -21.29 12.35 -22.83
C VAL A 69 -22.49 12.57 -23.76
N THR A 70 -22.83 13.83 -24.08
CA THR A 70 -24.18 14.20 -24.52
C THR A 70 -24.48 13.98 -26.00
N PRO A 71 -23.52 13.92 -26.94
CA PRO A 71 -23.81 13.25 -28.20
C PRO A 71 -23.16 11.87 -28.23
N ALA A 72 -23.98 10.81 -28.06
CA ALA A 72 -23.57 9.41 -28.27
C ALA A 72 -23.19 9.13 -29.73
N MET A 73 -23.58 10.02 -30.65
CA MET A 73 -23.30 9.97 -32.07
C MET A 73 -23.01 11.37 -32.61
N LYS A 74 -22.04 11.48 -33.52
CA LYS A 74 -21.76 12.72 -34.26
C LYS A 74 -22.83 12.92 -35.35
N ALA A 75 -22.97 14.16 -35.83
CA ALA A 75 -23.81 14.47 -37.00
C ALA A 75 -23.43 13.65 -38.27
N SER A 76 -22.19 13.14 -38.35
CA SER A 76 -21.75 12.23 -39.42
C SER A 76 -22.29 10.80 -39.31
N GLY A 77 -23.05 10.46 -38.26
CA GLY A 77 -23.48 9.08 -37.96
C GLY A 77 -22.38 8.20 -37.33
N GLU A 78 -21.24 8.79 -36.96
CA GLU A 78 -20.16 8.10 -36.23
C GLU A 78 -20.49 8.04 -34.73
N LEU A 79 -20.53 6.83 -34.17
CA LEU A 79 -20.77 6.62 -32.75
C LEU A 79 -19.58 7.08 -31.90
N ARG A 80 -19.88 7.62 -30.72
CA ARG A 80 -18.91 7.93 -29.67
C ARG A 80 -18.86 6.81 -28.63
N LEU A 81 -17.87 6.89 -27.74
CA LEU A 81 -17.63 5.95 -26.64
C LEU A 81 -18.92 5.46 -25.93
N SER A 82 -19.81 6.39 -25.58
CA SER A 82 -21.04 6.10 -24.83
C SER A 82 -22.13 5.40 -25.66
N GLY A 83 -22.11 5.54 -26.99
CA GLY A 83 -23.09 4.98 -27.91
C GLY A 83 -22.65 3.66 -28.57
N GLU A 84 -21.35 3.44 -28.77
CA GLU A 84 -20.83 2.25 -29.48
C GLU A 84 -21.28 0.94 -28.84
N LEU A 85 -21.09 0.80 -27.52
CA LEU A 85 -21.45 -0.42 -26.82
C LEU A 85 -22.97 -0.60 -26.75
N VAL A 86 -23.76 0.48 -26.69
CA VAL A 86 -25.23 0.40 -26.70
C VAL A 86 -25.75 -0.04 -28.07
N ALA A 87 -25.24 0.53 -29.17
CA ALA A 87 -25.63 0.13 -30.52
C ALA A 87 -25.27 -1.33 -30.80
N PHE A 88 -24.07 -1.75 -30.41
CA PHE A 88 -23.63 -3.14 -30.52
C PHE A 88 -24.48 -4.09 -29.68
N GLY A 89 -24.75 -3.73 -28.42
CA GLY A 89 -25.60 -4.52 -27.53
C GLY A 89 -27.05 -4.62 -28.02
N ALA A 90 -27.60 -3.55 -28.60
CA ALA A 90 -28.94 -3.57 -29.20
C ALA A 90 -28.99 -4.54 -30.38
N TRP A 91 -28.06 -4.43 -31.32
CA TRP A 91 -27.97 -5.34 -32.47
C TRP A 91 -27.78 -6.80 -32.02
N MET A 92 -26.94 -7.05 -31.01
CA MET A 92 -26.62 -8.42 -30.57
C MET A 92 -27.67 -9.05 -29.64
N VAL A 93 -28.11 -8.33 -28.61
CA VAL A 93 -28.94 -8.86 -27.51
C VAL A 93 -30.42 -8.63 -27.76
N ARG A 94 -30.82 -7.46 -28.27
CA ARG A 94 -32.23 -7.13 -28.54
C ARG A 94 -32.69 -7.65 -29.90
N ASP A 95 -31.90 -7.42 -30.94
CA ASP A 95 -32.32 -7.68 -32.33
C ASP A 95 -31.95 -9.09 -32.82
N GLY A 96 -31.16 -9.84 -32.04
CA GLY A 96 -30.77 -11.21 -32.38
C GLY A 96 -29.72 -11.32 -33.49
N MET A 97 -28.84 -10.33 -33.62
CA MET A 97 -27.76 -10.27 -34.62
C MET A 97 -28.25 -10.42 -36.08
N PRO A 98 -29.19 -9.57 -36.56
CA PRO A 98 -29.65 -9.64 -37.93
C PRO A 98 -28.48 -9.46 -38.91
N GLY A 99 -28.45 -10.32 -39.94
CA GLY A 99 -27.39 -10.34 -40.96
C GLY A 99 -26.07 -10.99 -40.51
N ALA A 100 -25.98 -11.52 -39.28
CA ALA A 100 -24.82 -12.28 -38.85
C ALA A 100 -24.71 -13.62 -39.58
N LYS A 101 -23.49 -14.04 -39.87
CA LYS A 101 -23.23 -15.31 -40.57
C LYS A 101 -23.49 -16.47 -39.63
N GLY A 102 -24.29 -17.45 -40.08
CA GLY A 102 -24.45 -18.73 -39.38
C GLY A 102 -23.10 -19.43 -39.23
N ARG A 103 -22.80 -19.92 -38.02
CA ARG A 103 -21.55 -20.63 -37.71
C ARG A 103 -21.88 -21.98 -37.06
N PRO A 104 -21.13 -23.04 -37.37
CA PRO A 104 -21.34 -24.34 -36.76
C PRO A 104 -21.03 -24.30 -35.26
N GLY A 105 -21.84 -25.01 -34.46
CA GLY A 105 -21.69 -25.12 -33.01
C GLY A 105 -22.88 -24.56 -32.23
N PRO A 106 -22.84 -24.63 -30.89
CA PRO A 106 -23.88 -24.05 -30.03
C PRO A 106 -23.98 -22.54 -30.23
N ALA A 107 -25.21 -22.02 -30.24
CA ALA A 107 -25.44 -20.59 -30.25
C ALA A 107 -24.76 -19.93 -29.03
N PRO A 108 -24.03 -18.82 -29.21
CA PRO A 108 -23.36 -18.19 -28.09
C PRO A 108 -24.36 -17.50 -27.16
N ASP A 109 -24.05 -17.50 -25.86
CA ASP A 109 -24.77 -16.69 -24.88
C ASP A 109 -24.49 -15.19 -25.13
N THR A 110 -25.46 -14.51 -25.74
CA THR A 110 -25.34 -13.10 -26.14
C THR A 110 -25.22 -12.16 -24.96
N GLN A 111 -25.85 -12.46 -23.82
CA GLN A 111 -25.72 -11.66 -22.60
C GLN A 111 -24.31 -11.77 -22.01
N ARG A 112 -23.77 -12.99 -21.94
CA ARG A 112 -22.39 -13.22 -21.49
C ARG A 112 -21.39 -12.56 -22.42
N LEU A 113 -21.56 -12.69 -23.74
CA LEU A 113 -20.70 -12.03 -24.71
C LEU A 113 -20.74 -10.52 -24.61
N MET A 114 -21.90 -9.93 -24.30
CA MET A 114 -22.03 -8.49 -24.09
C MET A 114 -21.18 -8.00 -22.91
N LYS A 115 -21.16 -8.75 -21.80
CA LYS A 115 -20.28 -8.46 -20.66
C LYS A 115 -18.80 -8.61 -21.02
N VAL A 116 -18.44 -9.65 -21.79
CA VAL A 116 -17.07 -9.83 -22.27
C VAL A 116 -16.63 -8.69 -23.19
N ALA A 117 -17.51 -8.24 -24.09
CA ALA A 117 -17.27 -7.08 -24.94
C ALA A 117 -17.03 -5.82 -24.10
N ALA A 118 -17.85 -5.57 -23.09
CA ALA A 118 -17.70 -4.47 -22.15
C ALA A 118 -16.34 -4.49 -21.43
N CYS A 119 -15.89 -5.66 -20.94
CA CYS A 119 -14.58 -5.80 -20.30
C CYS A 119 -13.42 -5.57 -21.27
N ALA A 120 -13.50 -6.13 -22.47
CA ALA A 120 -12.49 -5.98 -23.52
C ALA A 120 -12.37 -4.52 -23.98
N PHE A 121 -13.50 -3.83 -24.08
CA PHE A 121 -13.57 -2.41 -24.41
C PHE A 121 -12.97 -1.53 -23.30
N ALA A 122 -13.27 -1.82 -22.03
CA ALA A 122 -12.65 -1.13 -20.89
C ALA A 122 -11.12 -1.32 -20.83
N ALA A 123 -10.62 -2.50 -21.22
CA ALA A 123 -9.20 -2.77 -21.34
C ALA A 123 -8.52 -1.95 -22.44
N LEU A 124 -9.14 -1.88 -23.63
CA LEU A 124 -8.67 -1.06 -24.73
C LEU A 124 -8.56 0.42 -24.31
N GLU A 125 -9.60 0.93 -23.65
CA GLU A 125 -9.63 2.32 -23.14
C GLU A 125 -8.54 2.60 -22.11
N GLN A 126 -8.22 1.63 -21.25
CA GLN A 126 -7.13 1.78 -20.29
C GLN A 126 -5.78 1.83 -21.01
N ALA A 127 -5.57 0.93 -21.98
CA ALA A 127 -4.31 0.84 -22.70
C ALA A 127 -4.02 2.10 -23.53
N ASP A 128 -5.04 2.63 -24.22
CA ASP A 128 -4.97 3.89 -24.97
C ASP A 128 -4.56 5.10 -24.13
N ARG A 129 -4.86 5.10 -22.84
CA ARG A 129 -4.48 6.17 -21.92
C ARG A 129 -3.07 6.04 -21.39
N THR A 130 -2.66 4.80 -21.11
CA THR A 130 -1.33 4.53 -20.57
C THR A 130 -0.23 4.65 -21.61
N SER A 131 -0.57 4.57 -22.89
CA SER A 131 0.40 4.72 -23.98
C SER A 131 0.75 6.20 -24.18
N ALA A 132 1.93 6.62 -23.72
CA ALA A 132 2.45 7.99 -23.86
C ALA A 132 2.58 8.43 -25.34
N THR A 133 2.74 7.46 -26.23
CA THR A 133 2.63 7.62 -27.68
C THR A 133 1.36 6.91 -28.13
N ARG A 134 0.44 7.64 -28.78
CA ARG A 134 -0.70 7.01 -29.48
C ARG A 134 -0.14 6.26 -30.69
N SER A 135 0.40 5.07 -30.46
CA SER A 135 0.72 4.15 -31.55
C SER A 135 -0.56 3.93 -32.36
N ALA A 136 -0.43 3.95 -33.69
CA ALA A 136 -1.55 3.66 -34.57
C ALA A 136 -2.08 2.23 -34.35
N GLU A 137 -1.24 1.31 -33.89
CA GLU A 137 -1.60 -0.07 -33.63
C GLU A 137 -2.30 -0.23 -32.28
N ALA A 138 -3.42 -0.94 -32.28
CA ALA A 138 -4.16 -1.25 -31.07
C ALA A 138 -3.40 -2.31 -30.24
N PRO A 139 -3.21 -2.10 -28.94
CA PRO A 139 -2.55 -3.08 -28.08
C PRO A 139 -3.39 -4.37 -28.02
N PRO A 140 -2.77 -5.58 -28.01
CA PRO A 140 -3.51 -6.82 -28.03
C PRO A 140 -4.37 -6.99 -26.77
N ILE A 141 -5.64 -7.35 -26.93
CA ILE A 141 -6.54 -7.67 -25.80
C ILE A 141 -6.47 -9.16 -25.50
N THR A 142 -6.12 -9.51 -24.25
CA THR A 142 -5.96 -10.90 -23.80
C THR A 142 -7.08 -11.35 -22.87
N THR A 143 -7.17 -12.67 -22.61
CA THR A 143 -8.10 -13.20 -21.59
C THR A 143 -7.79 -12.68 -20.18
N LYS A 144 -6.53 -12.32 -19.88
CA LYS A 144 -6.15 -11.71 -18.60
C LYS A 144 -6.77 -10.32 -18.46
N ASP A 145 -6.83 -9.55 -19.54
CA ASP A 145 -7.45 -8.23 -19.54
C ASP A 145 -8.96 -8.35 -19.30
N VAL A 146 -9.61 -9.31 -19.96
CA VAL A 146 -11.03 -9.60 -19.73
C VAL A 146 -11.28 -9.98 -18.27
N VAL A 147 -10.51 -10.91 -17.67
CA VAL A 147 -10.67 -11.28 -16.25
C VAL A 147 -10.46 -10.08 -15.32
N LYS A 148 -9.42 -9.28 -15.57
CA LYS A 148 -9.11 -8.08 -14.78
C LYS A 148 -10.29 -7.11 -14.76
N PHE A 149 -10.91 -6.87 -15.91
CA PHE A 149 -12.06 -5.97 -16.00
C PHE A 149 -13.38 -6.64 -15.63
N TRP A 150 -13.51 -7.95 -15.76
CA TRP A 150 -14.66 -8.70 -15.28
C TRP A 150 -14.82 -8.50 -13.79
N ASN A 151 -13.78 -8.79 -13.01
CA ASN A 151 -13.76 -8.60 -11.56
C ASN A 151 -14.02 -7.15 -11.12
N LYS A 152 -13.85 -6.18 -12.03
CA LYS A 152 -14.11 -4.75 -11.78
C LYS A 152 -15.53 -4.33 -12.17
N CYS A 153 -16.08 -4.87 -13.26
CA CYS A 153 -17.37 -4.47 -13.82
C CYS A 153 -18.52 -5.34 -13.29
N PHE A 154 -18.23 -6.60 -12.99
CA PHE A 154 -19.18 -7.65 -12.67
C PHE A 154 -18.69 -8.42 -11.44
N ASP A 155 -19.62 -8.84 -10.59
CA ASP A 155 -19.28 -9.62 -9.41
C ASP A 155 -18.97 -11.06 -9.81
N GLY A 156 -17.82 -11.58 -9.37
CA GLY A 156 -17.45 -12.98 -9.58
C GLY A 156 -16.00 -13.14 -10.02
N ALA A 157 -15.27 -14.04 -9.34
CA ALA A 157 -13.94 -14.44 -9.77
C ALA A 157 -14.05 -15.54 -10.81
N GLU A 158 -13.55 -15.29 -12.02
CA GLU A 158 -13.47 -16.29 -13.08
C GLU A 158 -12.03 -16.56 -13.52
N ALA A 159 -11.74 -17.81 -13.90
CA ALA A 159 -10.44 -18.19 -14.44
C ALA A 159 -10.26 -17.66 -15.88
N THR A 160 -9.02 -17.39 -16.27
CA THR A 160 -8.68 -16.92 -17.64
C THR A 160 -9.14 -17.89 -18.73
N SER A 161 -9.15 -19.20 -18.46
CA SER A 161 -9.60 -20.22 -19.39
C SER A 161 -11.06 -20.05 -19.82
N ALA A 162 -11.92 -19.52 -18.94
CA ALA A 162 -13.35 -19.31 -19.20
C ALA A 162 -13.64 -18.30 -20.33
N TYR A 163 -12.66 -17.45 -20.68
CA TYR A 163 -12.85 -16.40 -21.69
C TYR A 163 -12.26 -16.71 -23.06
N THR A 164 -11.55 -17.83 -23.21
CA THR A 164 -10.89 -18.18 -24.47
C THR A 164 -11.91 -18.38 -25.60
N ALA A 165 -12.98 -19.14 -25.33
CA ALA A 165 -14.05 -19.34 -26.30
C ALA A 165 -14.84 -18.04 -26.55
N ASN A 166 -15.09 -17.26 -25.49
CA ASN A 166 -15.84 -16.00 -25.57
C ASN A 166 -15.13 -14.95 -26.43
N LEU A 167 -13.82 -14.76 -26.28
CA LEU A 167 -13.05 -13.83 -27.13
C LEU A 167 -13.01 -14.27 -28.60
N ARG A 168 -12.95 -15.60 -28.85
CA ARG A 168 -13.03 -16.13 -30.21
C ARG A 168 -14.40 -15.85 -30.84
N SER A 169 -15.49 -16.07 -30.12
CA SER A 169 -16.84 -15.75 -30.60
C SER A 169 -17.02 -14.25 -30.79
N LEU A 170 -16.55 -13.43 -29.85
CA LEU A 170 -16.64 -11.97 -29.91
C LEU A 170 -15.94 -11.41 -31.15
N ARG A 171 -14.75 -11.92 -31.52
CA ARG A 171 -14.05 -11.55 -32.76
C ARG A 171 -14.96 -11.64 -33.98
N HIS A 172 -15.59 -12.80 -34.16
CA HIS A 172 -16.43 -13.07 -35.31
C HIS A 172 -17.72 -12.24 -35.32
N ILE A 173 -18.29 -12.00 -34.14
CA ILE A 173 -19.51 -11.20 -33.98
C ILE A 173 -19.23 -9.71 -34.22
N LEU A 174 -18.06 -9.20 -33.79
CA LEU A 174 -17.62 -7.84 -34.09
C LEU A 174 -17.43 -7.64 -35.59
N GLU A 175 -16.85 -8.62 -36.29
CA GLU A 175 -16.69 -8.58 -37.75
C GLU A 175 -18.05 -8.48 -38.46
N ASP A 176 -19.02 -9.30 -38.06
CA ASP A 176 -20.38 -9.26 -38.61
C ASP A 176 -21.06 -7.91 -38.34
N TYR A 177 -21.02 -7.42 -37.09
CA TYR A 177 -21.58 -6.12 -36.72
C TYR A 177 -20.98 -4.97 -37.55
N LEU A 178 -19.65 -4.94 -37.68
CA LEU A 178 -18.98 -3.89 -38.47
C LEU A 178 -19.32 -4.00 -39.96
N GLY A 179 -19.57 -5.20 -40.47
CA GLY A 179 -20.13 -5.43 -41.80
C GLY A 179 -21.53 -4.82 -41.96
N GLN A 180 -22.40 -5.00 -40.96
CA GLN A 180 -23.74 -4.43 -40.93
C GLN A 180 -23.73 -2.89 -40.82
N VAL A 181 -22.82 -2.33 -40.01
CA VAL A 181 -22.57 -0.88 -39.94
C VAL A 181 -22.17 -0.34 -41.32
N LYS A 182 -21.21 -1.00 -41.99
CA LYS A 182 -20.75 -0.62 -43.33
C LYS A 182 -21.87 -0.71 -44.38
N ALA A 183 -22.80 -1.65 -44.23
CA ALA A 183 -23.96 -1.80 -45.09
C ALA A 183 -25.09 -0.80 -44.79
N GLY A 184 -24.95 0.06 -43.76
CA GLY A 184 -25.99 0.99 -43.34
C GLY A 184 -27.20 0.32 -42.69
N GLN A 185 -27.05 -0.92 -42.20
CA GLN A 185 -28.14 -1.73 -41.67
C GLN A 185 -28.32 -1.59 -40.15
N VAL A 186 -27.39 -0.93 -39.47
CA VAL A 186 -27.46 -0.69 -38.02
C VAL A 186 -28.07 0.69 -37.76
N LEU A 187 -29.14 0.72 -36.96
CA LEU A 187 -29.80 1.94 -36.51
C LEU A 187 -29.50 2.20 -35.03
N PHE A 188 -29.23 3.45 -34.69
CA PHE A 188 -29.09 3.93 -33.32
C PHE A 188 -29.98 5.15 -33.11
N GLN A 189 -30.96 5.04 -32.20
CA GLN A 189 -31.99 6.08 -31.98
C GLN A 189 -32.67 6.55 -33.28
N GLY A 190 -32.96 5.61 -34.20
CA GLY A 190 -33.61 5.88 -35.48
C GLY A 190 -32.70 6.45 -36.57
N GLN A 191 -31.42 6.69 -36.28
CA GLN A 191 -30.44 7.18 -37.26
C GLN A 191 -29.50 6.06 -37.69
N THR A 192 -29.11 6.03 -38.97
CA THR A 192 -28.15 5.05 -39.49
C THR A 192 -26.76 5.28 -38.93
N VAL A 193 -26.19 4.24 -38.32
CA VAL A 193 -24.81 4.23 -37.85
C VAL A 193 -23.88 4.10 -39.05
N GLN A 194 -23.03 5.12 -39.25
CA GLN A 194 -22.06 5.15 -40.35
C GLN A 194 -20.69 4.57 -39.95
N ALA A 195 -20.33 4.68 -38.66
CA ALA A 195 -19.06 4.17 -38.16
C ALA A 195 -19.08 3.87 -36.66
N SER A 196 -18.34 2.82 -36.26
CA SER A 196 -18.07 2.45 -34.87
C SER A 196 -16.55 2.28 -34.66
N PRO A 197 -15.80 3.40 -34.57
CA PRO A 197 -14.34 3.38 -34.66
C PRO A 197 -13.67 2.61 -33.51
N ARG A 198 -14.21 2.65 -32.29
CA ARG A 198 -13.59 1.95 -31.15
C ARG A 198 -13.86 0.45 -31.20
N LEU A 199 -15.04 0.02 -31.62
CA LEU A 199 -15.35 -1.40 -31.84
C LEU A 199 -14.55 -1.97 -33.01
N LYS A 200 -14.30 -1.17 -34.07
CA LYS A 200 -13.34 -1.53 -35.11
C LYS A 200 -11.94 -1.76 -34.53
N ARG A 201 -11.46 -0.83 -33.72
CA ARG A 201 -10.14 -0.92 -33.08
C ARG A 201 -10.07 -2.06 -32.06
N LEU A 202 -11.17 -2.38 -31.38
CA LEU A 202 -11.29 -3.54 -30.50
C LEU A 202 -11.19 -4.85 -31.30
N ALA A 203 -11.84 -4.94 -32.46
CA ALA A 203 -11.72 -6.11 -33.33
C ALA A 203 -10.26 -6.33 -33.77
N GLU A 204 -9.57 -5.26 -34.17
CA GLU A 204 -8.13 -5.28 -34.51
C GLU A 204 -7.27 -5.73 -33.31
N ALA A 205 -7.56 -5.21 -32.11
CA ALA A 205 -6.84 -5.55 -30.89
C ALA A 205 -7.01 -7.02 -30.46
N ILE A 206 -8.19 -7.59 -30.66
CA ILE A 206 -8.45 -9.03 -30.41
C ILE A 206 -7.71 -9.89 -31.46
N ASP A 207 -7.56 -9.40 -32.69
CA ASP A 207 -6.89 -10.12 -33.78
C ASP A 207 -5.37 -10.19 -33.59
N THR A 208 -4.74 -9.09 -33.16
CA THR A 208 -3.30 -9.00 -32.89
C THR A 208 -2.84 -9.96 -31.78
N ALA A 209 -3.71 -10.32 -30.83
CA ALA A 209 -3.37 -11.28 -29.78
C ALA A 209 -3.00 -12.67 -30.33
N LYS A 210 -3.46 -13.02 -31.54
CA LYS A 210 -3.21 -14.33 -32.17
C LYS A 210 -1.81 -14.43 -32.81
N SER A 211 -1.30 -13.34 -33.37
CA SER A 211 0.01 -13.33 -34.03
C SER A 211 1.17 -13.40 -33.02
N GLY A 212 0.99 -12.88 -31.80
CA GLY A 212 2.02 -12.90 -30.75
C GLY A 212 2.26 -14.26 -30.08
N GLN A 213 1.30 -15.20 -30.11
CA GLN A 213 1.45 -16.51 -29.46
C GLN A 213 2.17 -17.57 -30.31
N GLY A 214 2.36 -17.33 -31.62
CA GLY A 214 3.02 -18.27 -32.54
C GLY A 214 4.50 -17.98 -32.82
N ALA A 215 5.00 -16.77 -32.54
CA ALA A 215 6.37 -16.37 -32.85
C ALA A 215 7.31 -16.56 -31.65
N ARG A 216 7.49 -17.80 -31.19
CA ARG A 216 8.72 -18.18 -30.47
C ARG A 216 9.78 -18.46 -31.52
N THR A 217 10.54 -17.44 -31.88
CA THR A 217 11.73 -17.56 -32.73
C THR A 217 12.75 -18.48 -32.06
N ALA A 218 13.23 -19.47 -32.82
CA ALA A 218 14.41 -20.26 -32.50
C ALA A 218 15.64 -19.35 -32.32
N PRO A 219 16.63 -19.74 -31.51
CA PRO A 219 17.82 -18.90 -31.28
C PRO A 219 18.67 -18.89 -32.54
N VAL A 220 18.75 -17.73 -33.21
CA VAL A 220 19.68 -17.50 -34.32
C VAL A 220 21.07 -17.30 -33.71
N ALA A 221 22.01 -18.10 -34.21
CA ALA A 221 23.42 -18.11 -33.85
C ALA A 221 24.08 -16.75 -34.09
N ALA A 222 24.92 -16.36 -33.14
CA ALA A 222 25.75 -15.17 -33.22
C ALA A 222 26.74 -15.29 -34.39
N THR A 223 26.65 -14.35 -35.33
CA THR A 223 27.70 -14.12 -36.34
C THR A 223 28.46 -12.87 -35.94
N GLN A 224 29.78 -13.02 -35.79
CA GLN A 224 30.74 -11.94 -35.57
C GLN A 224 30.74 -10.97 -36.76
N ALA A 225 30.71 -9.67 -36.47
CA ALA A 225 31.10 -8.64 -37.44
C ALA A 225 31.76 -7.46 -36.72
N SER A 226 33.09 -7.41 -36.89
CA SER A 226 33.94 -6.26 -37.21
C SER A 226 33.61 -4.87 -36.67
N ALA A 227 34.56 -4.35 -35.89
CA ALA A 227 34.68 -2.96 -35.47
C ALA A 227 34.87 -1.97 -36.64
N PRO A 228 34.57 -0.67 -36.43
CA PRO A 228 35.23 0.40 -37.16
C PRO A 228 36.10 1.28 -36.24
N ALA A 229 37.35 1.38 -36.69
CA ALA A 229 38.33 2.45 -36.58
C ALA A 229 38.09 3.65 -35.64
N ALA A 230 39.10 3.86 -34.79
CA ALA A 230 39.38 5.08 -34.07
C ALA A 230 39.74 6.26 -34.99
N ARG A 231 39.38 7.47 -34.56
CA ARG A 231 40.11 8.71 -34.86
C ARG A 231 40.60 9.29 -33.55
N GLY A 232 41.92 9.43 -33.46
CA GLY A 232 42.63 9.89 -32.27
C GLY A 232 42.72 11.41 -32.14
N ILE A 233 43.06 11.83 -30.93
CA ILE A 233 43.82 13.04 -30.62
C ILE A 233 44.76 12.67 -29.46
N ALA A 234 46.04 12.97 -29.60
CA ALA A 234 47.12 12.79 -28.64
C ALA A 234 47.52 14.17 -28.05
N PRO A 235 48.63 14.33 -27.28
CA PRO A 235 48.95 13.75 -25.97
C PRO A 235 49.50 14.81 -24.97
N GLN A 236 49.77 14.41 -23.71
CA GLN A 236 50.81 14.89 -22.75
C GLN A 236 50.33 14.62 -21.30
N ALA A 237 51.10 14.23 -20.28
CA ALA A 237 52.54 13.98 -20.13
C ALA A 237 52.80 13.04 -18.91
N ALA A 238 53.90 12.27 -19.03
CA ALA A 238 54.88 11.80 -18.04
C ALA A 238 54.50 11.38 -16.60
N ALA A 239 54.81 10.11 -16.26
CA ALA A 239 55.64 9.73 -15.11
C ALA A 239 56.24 8.31 -15.25
N THR A 240 57.43 8.14 -14.69
CA THR A 240 58.55 7.19 -14.89
C THR A 240 58.32 5.75 -14.34
N PRO A 241 59.05 4.71 -14.81
CA PRO A 241 58.78 3.31 -14.47
C PRO A 241 59.60 2.78 -13.28
N LEU A 242 59.04 1.85 -12.53
CA LEU A 242 59.80 0.96 -11.63
C LEU A 242 59.47 -0.51 -11.97
N GLY A 243 60.54 -1.28 -12.15
CA GLY A 243 60.52 -2.67 -12.61
C GLY A 243 59.82 -3.63 -11.64
N THR A 244 59.12 -4.60 -12.22
CA THR A 244 58.55 -5.75 -11.52
C THR A 244 59.34 -6.99 -11.91
N ALA A 245 60.13 -7.50 -10.97
CA ALA A 245 60.57 -8.89 -10.96
C ALA A 245 59.37 -9.76 -10.55
N ALA A 246 59.05 -10.75 -11.37
CA ALA A 246 57.96 -11.69 -11.13
C ALA A 246 58.36 -12.70 -10.05
N THR A 247 57.91 -12.48 -8.82
CA THR A 247 57.83 -13.53 -7.79
C THR A 247 56.45 -14.15 -7.87
N GLN A 248 56.39 -15.45 -8.19
CA GLN A 248 55.18 -16.25 -8.07
C GLN A 248 54.74 -16.27 -6.60
N VAL A 249 53.73 -15.47 -6.26
CA VAL A 249 53.01 -15.58 -4.99
C VAL A 249 51.79 -16.44 -5.26
N GLY A 250 51.69 -17.57 -4.54
CA GLY A 250 50.57 -18.48 -4.61
C GLY A 250 49.24 -17.74 -4.42
N SER A 251 48.31 -17.97 -5.34
CA SER A 251 46.95 -17.46 -5.31
C SER A 251 46.14 -18.17 -4.21
N GLY A 252 46.47 -17.91 -2.95
CA GLY A 252 45.53 -18.09 -1.85
C GLY A 252 44.64 -16.85 -1.83
N THR A 253 43.38 -16.99 -2.26
CA THR A 253 42.39 -15.92 -2.06
C THR A 253 42.39 -15.57 -0.57
N PRO A 254 42.68 -14.32 -0.16
CA PRO A 254 42.74 -13.98 1.25
C PRO A 254 41.38 -14.29 1.88
N VAL A 255 41.38 -15.19 2.87
CA VAL A 255 40.18 -15.51 3.66
C VAL A 255 39.79 -14.22 4.38
N VAL A 256 38.70 -13.59 3.94
CA VAL A 256 38.18 -12.37 4.57
C VAL A 256 37.73 -12.74 5.98
N ALA A 257 38.45 -12.24 6.99
CA ALA A 257 38.11 -12.47 8.38
C ALA A 257 36.72 -11.89 8.70
N ILE A 258 35.86 -12.70 9.33
CA ILE A 258 34.56 -12.25 9.81
C ILE A 258 34.80 -11.29 10.98
N PRO A 259 34.30 -10.04 10.94
CA PRO A 259 34.48 -9.12 12.04
C PRO A 259 33.71 -9.57 13.28
N GLU A 260 34.31 -9.47 14.47
CA GLU A 260 33.59 -9.72 15.73
C GLU A 260 32.62 -8.57 16.08
N THR A 261 32.94 -7.37 15.61
CA THR A 261 32.17 -6.15 15.83
C THR A 261 32.15 -5.27 14.60
N PHE A 262 31.09 -4.49 14.44
CA PHE A 262 31.03 -3.44 13.42
C PHE A 262 30.20 -2.26 13.92
N ASP A 263 30.42 -1.12 13.27
CA ASP A 263 29.80 0.16 13.59
C ASP A 263 28.93 0.61 12.39
N ILE A 264 27.69 1.03 12.67
CA ILE A 264 26.82 1.72 11.71
C ILE A 264 26.79 3.21 12.06
N PRO A 265 27.32 4.10 11.20
CA PRO A 265 27.19 5.53 11.42
C PRO A 265 25.71 5.94 11.29
N LEU A 266 25.27 6.82 12.18
CA LEU A 266 23.95 7.40 12.13
C LEU A 266 24.05 8.80 11.54
N VAL A 267 23.27 9.05 10.49
CA VAL A 267 23.37 10.27 9.67
C VAL A 267 22.01 10.95 9.58
N TYR A 268 22.04 12.27 9.41
CA TYR A 268 20.88 13.07 9.04
C TYR A 268 20.82 13.25 7.53
N SER A 269 19.64 13.58 7.00
CA SER A 269 19.45 13.85 5.57
C SER A 269 20.20 15.10 5.10
N SER A 270 20.47 16.05 6.01
CA SER A 270 21.26 17.26 5.75
C SER A 270 21.79 17.87 7.05
N ALA A 271 22.80 18.74 6.94
CA ALA A 271 23.35 19.50 8.07
C ALA A 271 22.29 20.40 8.76
N ASN A 272 21.35 20.96 7.98
CA ASN A 272 20.26 21.77 8.54
C ASN A 272 19.35 20.92 9.43
N LYS A 273 19.07 19.67 9.03
CA LYS A 273 18.31 18.73 9.84
C LYS A 273 19.08 18.28 11.07
N GLU A 274 20.38 18.02 10.94
CA GLU A 274 21.23 17.76 12.11
C GLU A 274 21.15 18.90 13.14
N ALA A 275 21.27 20.16 12.71
CA ALA A 275 21.15 21.32 13.59
C ALA A 275 19.75 21.44 14.24
N GLU A 276 18.67 21.28 13.46
CA GLU A 276 17.29 21.28 13.94
C GLU A 276 17.06 20.23 15.04
N TYR A 277 17.48 18.99 14.77
CA TYR A 277 17.24 17.84 15.64
C TYR A 277 18.14 17.84 16.87
N ARG A 278 19.36 18.37 16.80
CA ARG A 278 20.23 18.57 17.97
C ARG A 278 19.79 19.72 18.85
N GLY A 279 19.09 20.72 18.31
CA GLY A 279 18.34 21.69 19.11
C GLY A 279 19.19 22.62 19.96
N GLY A 280 20.32 23.09 19.41
CA GLY A 280 21.14 24.12 20.04
C GLY A 280 21.91 23.66 21.28
N VAL A 281 22.09 22.35 21.48
CA VAL A 281 23.24 21.89 22.27
C VAL A 281 24.48 22.57 21.62
N ALA A 282 25.54 22.88 22.40
CA ALA A 282 26.81 23.41 21.86
C ALA A 282 27.85 22.29 21.55
N PRO A 283 28.57 22.35 20.41
CA PRO A 283 29.60 21.37 20.04
C PRO A 283 30.78 21.38 21.03
N PRO A 284 31.64 20.35 21.04
CA PRO A 284 31.72 19.23 20.10
C PRO A 284 30.78 18.06 20.43
N TYR A 285 30.28 17.38 19.39
CA TYR A 285 29.61 16.09 19.52
C TYR A 285 30.41 14.98 18.87
N THR A 286 30.35 13.81 19.49
CA THR A 286 30.74 12.58 18.83
C THR A 286 29.69 12.23 17.78
N ALA A 287 30.14 11.85 16.58
CA ALA A 287 29.23 11.33 15.56
C ALA A 287 28.46 10.11 16.12
N PRO A 288 27.12 10.09 16.03
CA PRO A 288 26.34 9.02 16.60
C PRO A 288 26.58 7.73 15.80
N VAL A 289 26.82 6.64 16.53
CA VAL A 289 27.13 5.33 15.98
C VAL A 289 26.36 4.26 16.73
N LEU A 290 25.89 3.26 15.98
CA LEU A 290 25.42 2.00 16.55
C LEU A 290 26.52 0.96 16.43
N ARG A 291 26.99 0.48 17.57
CA ARG A 291 27.95 -0.62 17.63
C ARG A 291 27.23 -1.95 17.82
N TYR A 292 27.69 -2.96 17.10
CA TYR A 292 27.15 -4.31 17.13
C TYR A 292 28.26 -5.33 17.43
N ARG A 293 27.86 -6.41 18.10
CA ARG A 293 28.63 -7.66 18.21
C ARG A 293 27.99 -8.72 17.33
N ILE A 294 28.83 -9.54 16.74
CA ILE A 294 28.43 -10.73 15.99
C ILE A 294 28.75 -11.92 16.88
N GLU A 295 27.71 -12.61 17.34
CA GLU A 295 27.83 -13.72 18.28
C GLU A 295 27.07 -14.95 17.76
N PRO A 296 27.48 -16.18 18.12
CA PRO A 296 26.70 -17.38 17.77
C PRO A 296 25.28 -17.30 18.35
N VAL A 297 24.28 -17.74 17.56
CA VAL A 297 22.90 -17.81 18.04
C VAL A 297 22.81 -18.76 19.23
N GLN A 298 22.30 -18.24 20.34
CA GLN A 298 22.10 -19.00 21.57
C GLN A 298 20.69 -19.62 21.62
N PRO A 299 20.52 -20.74 22.33
CA PRO A 299 19.21 -21.33 22.52
C PRO A 299 18.31 -20.39 23.33
N SER A 300 17.01 -20.41 23.01
CA SER A 300 16.00 -19.52 23.63
C SER A 300 15.86 -19.69 25.15
N ARG A 301 16.21 -20.88 25.66
CA ARG A 301 16.23 -21.22 27.08
C ARG A 301 17.53 -21.94 27.42
N PRO A 302 18.12 -21.70 28.61
CA PRO A 302 19.23 -22.51 29.11
C PRO A 302 18.89 -24.01 29.02
N GLY A 303 19.79 -24.81 28.44
CA GLY A 303 19.62 -26.26 28.26
C GLY A 303 18.73 -26.70 27.09
N SER A 304 18.07 -25.78 26.36
CA SER A 304 17.36 -26.13 25.13
C SER A 304 18.31 -26.19 23.93
N GLN A 305 17.96 -26.98 22.90
CA GLN A 305 18.69 -26.98 21.64
C GLN A 305 18.35 -25.71 20.83
N VAL A 306 19.34 -25.18 20.11
CA VAL A 306 19.12 -24.15 19.10
C VAL A 306 18.22 -24.75 18.02
N ARG A 307 17.24 -23.99 17.52
CA ARG A 307 16.38 -24.45 16.43
C ARG A 307 17.25 -24.87 15.24
N ALA A 308 16.88 -25.94 14.56
CA ALA A 308 17.66 -26.48 13.45
C ALA A 308 17.95 -25.45 12.34
N ASP A 309 17.02 -24.52 12.08
CA ASP A 309 17.18 -23.44 11.10
C ASP A 309 18.05 -22.26 11.57
N LEU A 310 18.50 -22.30 12.83
CA LEU A 310 19.40 -21.33 13.45
C LEU A 310 20.74 -21.94 13.89
N ALA A 311 20.90 -23.27 13.78
CA ALA A 311 22.13 -23.95 14.12
C ALA A 311 23.28 -23.48 13.21
N GLY A 312 24.43 -23.13 13.80
CA GLY A 312 25.60 -22.62 13.07
C GLY A 312 25.49 -21.16 12.58
N ARG A 313 24.38 -20.47 12.90
CA ARG A 313 24.16 -19.07 12.52
C ARG A 313 24.71 -18.11 13.58
N VAL A 314 24.97 -16.88 13.15
CA VAL A 314 25.31 -15.75 14.03
C VAL A 314 24.17 -14.76 14.15
N VAL A 315 24.11 -14.04 15.25
CA VAL A 315 23.17 -12.95 15.53
C VAL A 315 23.92 -11.64 15.70
N PHE A 316 23.33 -10.56 15.19
CA PHE A 316 23.89 -9.22 15.18
C PHE A 316 23.25 -8.41 16.32
N ARG A 317 23.92 -8.37 17.48
CA ARG A 317 23.38 -7.76 18.70
C ARG A 317 23.93 -6.34 18.90
N PRO A 318 23.09 -5.32 19.09
CA PRO A 318 23.58 -3.99 19.46
C PRO A 318 24.24 -4.04 20.84
N THR A 319 25.35 -3.33 21.01
CA THR A 319 26.07 -3.28 22.30
C THR A 319 25.43 -2.31 23.29
N HIS A 320 24.55 -1.44 22.82
CA HIS A 320 23.82 -0.50 23.66
C HIS A 320 22.85 -1.27 24.57
N ARG A 321 23.06 -1.18 25.90
CA ARG A 321 22.14 -1.73 26.90
C ARG A 321 20.91 -0.84 27.00
N ILE A 322 19.72 -1.43 26.99
CA ILE A 322 18.44 -0.71 27.14
C ILE A 322 18.05 -0.61 28.61
N ALA A 323 18.26 -1.69 29.35
CA ALA A 323 17.97 -1.73 30.78
C ALA A 323 18.84 -0.70 31.54
N GLY A 324 18.19 0.20 32.27
CA GLY A 324 18.84 1.20 33.12
C GLY A 324 19.28 2.50 32.43
N THR A 325 19.36 2.53 31.10
CA THR A 325 19.77 3.72 30.32
C THR A 325 18.58 4.42 29.65
N VAL A 326 17.46 3.72 29.48
CA VAL A 326 16.27 4.19 28.76
C VAL A 326 15.05 4.15 29.67
N SER A 327 14.20 5.18 29.57
CA SER A 327 12.85 5.19 30.10
C SER A 327 11.86 5.00 28.95
N ILE A 328 11.03 3.96 29.02
CA ILE A 328 10.02 3.65 27.99
C ILE A 328 8.64 3.97 28.55
N LYS A 329 7.81 4.66 27.76
CA LYS A 329 6.42 4.96 28.08
C LYS A 329 5.52 4.55 26.94
N ALA A 330 4.44 3.84 27.23
CA ALA A 330 3.37 3.61 26.27
C ALA A 330 2.18 4.51 26.61
N LEU A 331 1.55 5.08 25.59
CA LEU A 331 0.37 5.93 25.71
C LEU A 331 -0.54 5.77 24.49
N ILE A 332 -1.82 6.07 24.67
CA ILE A 332 -2.71 6.27 23.53
C ILE A 332 -2.54 7.71 23.08
N ASP A 333 -2.04 7.91 21.86
CA ASP A 333 -1.75 9.25 21.30
C ASP A 333 -3.01 9.85 20.67
N ARG A 334 -3.85 8.98 20.09
CA ARG A 334 -5.10 9.39 19.43
C ARG A 334 -6.15 8.29 19.47
N ILE A 335 -7.41 8.69 19.61
CA ILE A 335 -8.57 7.85 19.31
C ILE A 335 -9.55 8.62 18.44
N ALA A 336 -10.28 7.90 17.58
CA ALA A 336 -11.46 8.43 16.91
C ALA A 336 -12.68 7.62 17.35
N LEU A 337 -13.70 8.33 17.82
CA LEU A 337 -14.97 7.77 18.26
C LEU A 337 -16.04 8.05 17.21
N ILE A 338 -16.93 7.10 16.97
CA ILE A 338 -18.18 7.35 16.23
C ILE A 338 -19.30 7.43 17.26
N VAL A 339 -19.98 8.57 17.26
CA VAL A 339 -21.02 8.90 18.22
C VAL A 339 -22.27 9.31 17.47
N LYS A 340 -23.39 8.68 17.82
CA LYS A 340 -24.71 9.14 17.42
C LYS A 340 -25.35 9.87 18.59
N THR A 341 -25.97 11.03 18.35
CA THR A 341 -26.61 11.83 19.40
C THR A 341 -28.13 11.63 19.42
N ARG A 342 -28.77 11.90 20.56
CA ARG A 342 -30.25 11.87 20.68
C ARG A 342 -30.92 13.18 20.29
N ASN A 343 -30.18 14.27 20.36
CA ASN A 343 -30.63 15.59 19.98
C ASN A 343 -29.78 16.08 18.81
N CYS A 344 -30.43 16.76 17.87
CA CYS A 344 -29.75 17.43 16.77
C CYS A 344 -28.82 18.52 17.33
N THR A 345 -27.57 18.53 16.88
CA THR A 345 -26.57 19.53 17.27
C THR A 345 -25.62 19.82 16.12
N SER A 346 -24.67 20.73 16.30
CA SER A 346 -23.59 20.97 15.32
C SER A 346 -22.27 20.43 15.84
N ASP A 347 -21.39 20.06 14.91
CA ASP A 347 -19.97 19.75 15.15
C ASP A 347 -19.27 20.87 15.93
N GLN A 348 -19.53 22.13 15.58
CA GLN A 348 -18.96 23.28 16.29
C GLN A 348 -19.48 23.39 17.73
N ALA A 349 -20.77 23.17 17.98
CA ALA A 349 -21.34 23.21 19.33
C ALA A 349 -20.76 22.09 20.21
N LEU A 350 -20.70 20.86 19.70
CA LEU A 350 -20.08 19.74 20.41
C LEU A 350 -18.60 20.00 20.69
N ARG A 351 -17.84 20.47 19.69
CA ARG A 351 -16.42 20.81 19.86
C ARG A 351 -16.22 21.86 20.93
N SER A 352 -17.02 22.93 20.92
CA SER A 352 -16.95 23.99 21.93
C SER A 352 -17.24 23.47 23.34
N ALA A 353 -18.29 22.67 23.51
CA ALA A 353 -18.65 22.07 24.80
C ALA A 353 -17.51 21.17 25.34
N ILE A 354 -16.96 20.30 24.49
CA ILE A 354 -15.86 19.41 24.87
C ILE A 354 -14.58 20.20 25.17
N THR A 355 -14.29 21.25 24.41
CA THR A 355 -13.12 22.11 24.63
C THR A 355 -13.24 22.88 25.95
N LEU A 356 -14.44 23.35 26.30
CA LEU A 356 -14.71 23.99 27.58
C LEU A 356 -14.50 23.03 28.76
N ALA A 357 -14.74 21.73 28.55
CA ALA A 357 -14.41 20.68 29.51
C ALA A 357 -12.90 20.34 29.58
N GLY A 358 -12.05 21.10 28.89
CA GLY A 358 -10.58 20.98 28.95
C GLY A 358 -9.97 19.93 28.04
N ALA A 359 -10.73 19.37 27.09
CA ALA A 359 -10.24 18.36 26.16
C ALA A 359 -9.87 18.95 24.79
N ASN A 360 -8.74 18.52 24.23
CA ASN A 360 -8.35 18.85 22.87
C ASN A 360 -8.96 17.82 21.90
N VAL A 361 -9.97 18.24 21.14
CA VAL A 361 -10.68 17.38 20.20
C VAL A 361 -10.86 18.01 18.82
N HIS A 362 -11.03 17.14 17.83
CA HIS A 362 -11.63 17.49 16.54
C HIS A 362 -12.97 16.77 16.42
N VAL A 363 -14.01 17.49 15.98
CA VAL A 363 -15.36 16.95 15.79
C VAL A 363 -15.77 17.22 14.35
N GLU A 364 -16.24 16.17 13.68
CA GLU A 364 -16.75 16.25 12.32
C GLU A 364 -18.14 15.61 12.26
N ASP A 365 -19.10 16.31 11.65
CA ASP A 365 -20.41 15.76 11.33
C ASP A 365 -20.31 14.90 10.06
N ARG A 366 -20.64 13.61 10.19
CA ARG A 366 -20.37 12.59 9.19
C ARG A 366 -21.41 12.50 8.09
N THR A 367 -22.52 13.24 8.19
CA THR A 367 -23.51 13.33 7.11
C THR A 367 -23.26 14.52 6.18
N LYS A 368 -22.38 15.47 6.56
CA LYS A 368 -22.03 16.61 5.71
C LYS A 368 -21.14 16.15 4.54
N ILE A 369 -21.72 16.07 3.34
CA ILE A 369 -21.01 15.70 2.12
C ILE A 369 -20.12 16.87 1.66
N GLY A 370 -18.83 16.62 1.41
CA GLY A 370 -17.96 17.54 0.65
C GLY A 370 -16.90 18.30 1.44
N ALA A 371 -16.80 18.13 2.76
CA ALA A 371 -15.61 18.58 3.48
C ALA A 371 -14.43 17.65 3.13
N ALA A 372 -13.29 18.22 2.73
CA ALA A 372 -12.05 17.46 2.68
C ALA A 372 -11.79 16.93 4.09
N THR A 373 -11.90 15.60 4.27
CA THR A 373 -11.69 14.98 5.57
C THR A 373 -10.22 15.12 5.93
N ASP A 374 -9.89 15.95 6.93
CA ASP A 374 -8.53 16.10 7.48
C ASP A 374 -8.09 14.84 8.26
N HIS A 375 -8.94 13.82 8.30
CA HIS A 375 -8.66 12.53 8.90
C HIS A 375 -7.73 11.72 8.00
N HIS A 376 -6.56 11.34 8.52
CA HIS A 376 -5.61 10.40 7.90
C HIS A 376 -6.16 8.97 7.72
N ALA A 377 -7.46 8.77 7.95
CA ALA A 377 -8.18 7.52 7.95
C ALA A 377 -9.51 7.76 7.24
N SER A 378 -9.89 6.88 6.32
CA SER A 378 -11.22 6.90 5.71
C SER A 378 -12.26 6.55 6.78
N LEU A 379 -12.75 7.56 7.51
CA LEU A 379 -13.84 7.44 8.48
C LEU A 379 -15.01 6.66 7.88
N PRO A 380 -15.79 5.92 8.69
CA PRO A 380 -16.83 5.07 8.16
C PRO A 380 -17.84 5.94 7.42
N THR A 381 -18.26 5.49 6.24
CA THR A 381 -19.29 6.16 5.46
C THR A 381 -20.64 5.84 6.12
N LEU A 382 -21.30 6.86 6.63
CA LEU A 382 -22.66 6.71 7.12
C LEU A 382 -23.65 6.72 5.95
N PRO A 383 -24.81 6.07 6.09
CA PRO A 383 -25.88 6.17 5.09
C PRO A 383 -26.25 7.64 4.89
N ILE A 384 -26.35 8.08 3.62
CA ILE A 384 -26.72 9.46 3.26
C ILE A 384 -28.14 9.81 3.74
N SER A 385 -28.97 8.80 3.98
CA SER A 385 -30.31 8.95 4.55
C SER A 385 -30.31 9.40 6.00
N GLU A 386 -29.17 9.37 6.70
CA GLU A 386 -29.11 9.82 8.08
C GLU A 386 -29.11 11.37 8.17
N PRO A 387 -29.94 11.95 9.06
CA PRO A 387 -30.06 13.40 9.17
C PRO A 387 -28.76 14.04 9.70
N THR A 388 -28.44 15.22 9.16
CA THR A 388 -27.31 16.05 9.64
C THR A 388 -27.53 16.55 11.04
N GLY A 389 -26.45 16.60 11.81
CA GLY A 389 -26.44 17.00 13.21
C GLY A 389 -26.66 15.86 14.21
N TRP A 390 -26.59 14.60 13.76
CA TRP A 390 -26.86 13.43 14.60
C TRP A 390 -25.69 12.46 14.68
N ASN A 391 -24.74 12.51 13.75
CA ASN A 391 -23.67 11.52 13.70
C ASN A 391 -22.31 12.17 13.56
N PHE A 392 -21.44 11.90 14.52
CA PHE A 392 -20.17 12.60 14.66
C PHE A 392 -19.00 11.64 14.74
N ALA A 393 -17.90 12.02 14.10
CA ALA A 393 -16.58 11.50 14.43
C ALA A 393 -15.90 12.45 15.41
N VAL A 394 -15.57 11.96 16.61
CA VAL A 394 -14.86 12.73 17.64
C VAL A 394 -13.45 12.18 17.79
N THR A 395 -12.47 12.92 17.30
CA THR A 395 -11.05 12.58 17.47
C THR A 395 -10.50 13.24 18.72
N VAL A 396 -9.98 12.42 19.64
CA VAL A 396 -9.40 12.86 20.91
C VAL A 396 -7.88 12.65 20.85
N PHE A 397 -7.13 13.70 21.21
CA PHE A 397 -5.67 13.68 21.27
C PHE A 397 -5.18 13.46 22.70
N ASP A 398 -4.13 12.66 22.86
CA ASP A 398 -3.55 12.24 24.15
C ASP A 398 -4.60 11.80 25.20
N PRO A 399 -5.57 10.94 24.84
CA PRO A 399 -6.65 10.56 25.74
C PRO A 399 -6.11 9.92 27.01
N ARG A 400 -6.69 10.34 28.14
CA ARG A 400 -6.54 9.69 29.45
C ARG A 400 -7.91 9.18 29.90
N PRO A 401 -8.01 8.10 30.69
CA PRO A 401 -9.29 7.52 31.10
C PRO A 401 -10.29 8.56 31.64
N LYS A 402 -9.83 9.42 32.58
CA LYS A 402 -10.65 10.50 33.14
C LYS A 402 -11.10 11.52 32.09
N MET A 403 -10.18 11.95 31.21
CA MET A 403 -10.48 12.92 30.15
C MET A 403 -11.50 12.34 29.15
N LEU A 404 -11.34 11.07 28.77
CA LEU A 404 -12.27 10.40 27.86
C LEU A 404 -13.65 10.27 28.49
N ARG A 405 -13.74 9.92 29.78
CA ARG A 405 -15.01 9.91 30.52
C ARG A 405 -15.66 11.29 30.51
N THR A 406 -14.91 12.34 30.84
CA THR A 406 -15.41 13.74 30.79
C THR A 406 -15.95 14.12 29.40
N ILE A 407 -15.28 13.71 28.32
CA ILE A 407 -15.76 13.94 26.95
C ILE A 407 -17.11 13.24 26.72
N LEU A 408 -17.22 11.97 27.09
CA LEU A 408 -18.47 11.21 26.94
C LEU A 408 -19.61 11.80 27.78
N ASP A 409 -19.35 12.15 29.04
CA ASP A 409 -20.32 12.79 29.94
C ASP A 409 -20.78 14.15 29.39
N THR A 410 -19.87 14.90 28.77
CA THR A 410 -20.18 16.18 28.12
C THR A 410 -21.10 15.99 26.91
N ILE A 411 -20.82 15.01 26.05
CA ILE A 411 -21.66 14.72 24.87
C ILE A 411 -23.05 14.24 25.32
N GLU A 412 -23.11 13.35 26.32
CA GLU A 412 -24.36 12.88 26.92
C GLU A 412 -25.18 14.05 27.48
N SER A 413 -24.55 14.95 28.24
CA SER A 413 -25.24 16.09 28.86
C SER A 413 -25.72 17.13 27.84
N CYS A 414 -24.93 17.40 26.80
CA CYS A 414 -25.25 18.45 25.82
C CYS A 414 -26.23 17.99 24.75
N SER A 415 -26.15 16.72 24.33
CA SER A 415 -26.89 16.23 23.14
C SER A 415 -27.49 14.84 23.30
N GLY A 416 -27.20 14.14 24.40
CA GLY A 416 -27.51 12.73 24.60
C GLY A 416 -26.75 11.83 23.62
N ILE A 417 -26.34 10.65 24.06
CA ILE A 417 -25.76 9.60 23.21
C ILE A 417 -26.87 8.59 22.88
N ASP A 418 -27.05 8.31 21.59
CA ASP A 418 -27.97 7.29 21.08
C ASP A 418 -27.20 6.01 20.74
N GLY A 419 -27.34 4.99 21.58
CA GLY A 419 -26.66 3.71 21.42
C GLY A 419 -25.22 3.72 21.91
N GLU A 420 -24.37 2.90 21.28
CA GLU A 420 -23.01 2.65 21.73
C GLU A 420 -21.99 3.51 21.00
N VAL A 421 -21.03 4.05 21.75
CA VAL A 421 -19.90 4.78 21.17
C VAL A 421 -18.88 3.79 20.63
N GLN A 422 -18.73 3.78 19.30
CA GLN A 422 -17.81 2.88 18.61
C GLN A 422 -16.40 3.48 18.57
N LEU A 423 -15.39 2.62 18.70
CA LEU A 423 -14.01 3.00 18.45
C LEU A 423 -13.71 2.78 16.97
N PHE A 424 -13.24 3.81 16.27
CA PHE A 424 -12.93 3.73 14.84
C PHE A 424 -11.44 3.85 14.54
N GLN A 425 -10.70 4.56 15.39
CA GLN A 425 -9.25 4.62 15.31
C GLN A 425 -8.65 4.51 16.70
N LEU A 426 -7.53 3.79 16.78
CA LEU A 426 -6.65 3.76 17.94
C LEU A 426 -5.21 3.96 17.46
N GLU A 427 -4.53 4.99 17.96
CA GLU A 427 -3.10 5.21 17.76
C GLU A 427 -2.36 5.04 19.09
N LEU A 428 -1.61 3.95 19.19
CA LEU A 428 -0.78 3.62 20.33
C LEU A 428 0.65 4.12 20.06
N SER A 429 1.20 4.90 20.98
CA SER A 429 2.60 5.35 20.94
C SER A 429 3.44 4.64 21.99
N VAL A 430 4.66 4.27 21.62
CA VAL A 430 5.74 3.83 22.52
C VAL A 430 6.90 4.81 22.39
N ASP A 431 7.12 5.57 23.45
CA ASP A 431 8.12 6.63 23.56
C ASP A 431 9.33 6.15 24.35
N LEU A 432 10.53 6.28 23.77
CA LEU A 432 11.80 5.92 24.39
C LEU A 432 12.60 7.20 24.64
N TYR A 433 12.87 7.45 25.93
CA TYR A 433 13.63 8.58 26.42
C TYR A 433 14.98 8.13 26.97
N PRO A 434 16.08 8.87 26.73
CA PRO A 434 17.27 8.75 27.56
C PRO A 434 16.92 8.95 29.04
N HIS A 435 17.62 8.26 29.93
CA HIS A 435 17.42 8.42 31.37
C HIS A 435 17.65 9.88 31.81
N LYS A 436 16.80 10.41 32.69
CA LYS A 436 16.80 11.83 33.09
C LYS A 436 18.07 12.31 33.79
N LYS A 437 18.92 11.39 34.26
CA LYS A 437 20.16 11.69 35.00
C LYS A 437 21.36 11.95 34.09
N LEU A 438 21.19 11.81 32.79
CA LEU A 438 22.26 12.00 31.81
C LEU A 438 22.51 13.48 31.55
N THR A 439 23.75 13.82 31.16
CA THR A 439 24.04 15.15 30.64
C THR A 439 23.26 15.39 29.34
N PRO A 440 22.98 16.65 28.94
CA PRO A 440 22.32 16.94 27.67
C PRO A 440 23.01 16.30 26.45
N GLN A 441 24.34 16.19 26.48
CA GLN A 441 25.15 15.59 25.43
C GLN A 441 25.00 14.07 25.39
N ASP A 442 25.10 13.39 26.53
CA ASP A 442 24.89 11.94 26.61
C ASP A 442 23.45 11.58 26.27
N ALA A 443 22.48 12.38 26.72
CA ALA A 443 21.08 12.21 26.39
C ALA A 443 20.84 12.37 24.88
N LEU A 444 21.49 13.33 24.23
CA LEU A 444 21.44 13.50 22.78
C LEU A 444 21.97 12.25 22.06
N GLN A 445 23.18 11.78 22.43
CA GLN A 445 23.81 10.61 21.82
C GLN A 445 22.93 9.36 21.99
N ILE A 446 22.44 9.10 23.21
CA ILE A 446 21.57 7.97 23.49
C ILE A 446 20.27 8.08 22.70
N ARG A 447 19.67 9.26 22.60
CA ARG A 447 18.46 9.46 21.80
C ARG A 447 18.68 9.14 20.32
N GLU A 448 19.78 9.62 19.73
CA GLU A 448 20.14 9.33 18.34
C GLU A 448 20.34 7.82 18.15
N GLN A 449 20.99 7.14 19.09
CA GLN A 449 21.13 5.68 19.10
C GLN A 449 19.76 4.98 19.18
N LEU A 450 18.86 5.42 20.05
CA LEU A 450 17.52 4.83 20.18
C LEU A 450 16.71 4.95 18.89
N VAL A 451 16.74 6.11 18.23
CA VAL A 451 16.12 6.29 16.91
C VAL A 451 16.71 5.31 15.91
N GLY A 452 18.05 5.26 15.83
CA GLY A 452 18.74 4.37 14.90
C GLY A 452 18.42 2.88 15.14
N LEU A 453 18.29 2.46 16.39
CA LEU A 453 17.89 1.10 16.77
C LEU A 453 16.45 0.82 16.36
N MET A 454 15.51 1.75 16.61
CA MET A 454 14.10 1.55 16.27
C MET A 454 13.88 1.46 14.76
N GLN A 455 14.51 2.33 13.98
CA GLN A 455 14.45 2.29 12.52
C GLN A 455 14.96 0.96 11.93
N ARG A 456 15.86 0.28 12.65
CA ARG A 456 16.53 -0.95 12.18
C ARG A 456 15.98 -2.24 12.75
N HIS A 457 15.37 -2.22 13.93
CA HIS A 457 14.99 -3.44 14.65
C HIS A 457 13.49 -3.61 14.88
N VAL A 458 12.66 -2.59 14.62
CA VAL A 458 11.21 -2.74 14.63
C VAL A 458 10.78 -3.60 13.45
N TRP A 459 10.12 -4.70 13.76
CA TRP A 459 9.56 -5.65 12.82
C TRP A 459 8.07 -5.83 13.07
N SER A 460 7.35 -6.05 11.99
CA SER A 460 5.95 -6.41 11.99
C SER A 460 5.77 -7.51 10.95
N ALA A 461 4.71 -8.30 11.02
CA ALA A 461 4.41 -9.27 9.97
C ALA A 461 4.03 -8.53 8.67
N PRO A 462 4.66 -8.79 7.50
CA PRO A 462 4.13 -8.30 6.23
C PRO A 462 2.64 -8.57 6.03
N THR A 463 2.15 -9.73 6.49
CA THR A 463 0.72 -10.06 6.46
C THR A 463 -0.19 -9.19 7.28
N ALA A 464 0.34 -8.38 8.20
CA ALA A 464 -0.49 -7.48 8.99
C ALA A 464 -1.00 -6.25 8.20
N PHE A 465 -0.43 -5.93 7.03
CA PHE A 465 -0.72 -4.69 6.30
C PHE A 465 -1.47 -4.93 4.99
N ASP A 466 -2.59 -5.65 5.02
CA ASP A 466 -3.40 -5.88 3.82
C ASP A 466 -4.12 -4.63 3.33
N VAL A 467 -4.15 -4.48 2.00
CA VAL A 467 -4.91 -3.46 1.29
C VAL A 467 -6.15 -4.10 0.67
N SER A 468 -7.33 -3.60 1.03
CA SER A 468 -8.61 -4.01 0.41
C SER A 468 -9.23 -2.94 -0.48
N ASP A 469 -8.67 -1.73 -0.52
CA ASP A 469 -9.26 -0.54 -1.16
C ASP A 469 -8.81 -0.30 -2.61
N GLY A 470 -8.05 -1.23 -3.20
CA GLY A 470 -7.53 -1.10 -4.57
C GLY A 470 -6.39 -0.09 -4.72
N SER A 471 -5.84 0.46 -3.63
CA SER A 471 -4.60 1.25 -3.68
C SER A 471 -3.42 0.41 -4.17
N ALA A 472 -2.39 1.11 -4.67
CA ALA A 472 -1.23 0.45 -5.25
C ALA A 472 -0.56 -0.46 -4.20
N PRO A 473 -0.31 -1.75 -4.51
CA PRO A 473 0.21 -2.72 -3.54
C PRO A 473 1.45 -2.22 -2.80
N ARG A 474 2.37 -1.56 -3.50
CA ARG A 474 3.62 -1.03 -2.95
C ARG A 474 3.46 -0.04 -1.79
N THR A 475 2.30 0.60 -1.65
CA THR A 475 2.09 1.61 -0.60
C THR A 475 2.12 1.06 0.84
N ILE A 476 2.06 -0.26 1.01
CA ILE A 476 2.21 -0.93 2.31
C ILE A 476 3.66 -1.19 2.68
N ASP A 477 4.56 -1.13 1.71
CA ASP A 477 5.96 -1.46 1.90
C ASP A 477 6.64 -0.42 2.80
N GLN A 478 7.74 -0.85 3.39
CA GLN A 478 8.51 0.00 4.27
C GLN A 478 9.15 1.14 3.47
N ARG A 479 9.02 2.36 3.98
CA ARG A 479 9.55 3.56 3.34
C ARG A 479 10.06 4.53 4.39
N GLN A 480 11.14 5.22 4.05
CA GLN A 480 11.58 6.38 4.81
C GLN A 480 10.99 7.65 4.19
N VAL A 481 10.50 8.55 5.04
CA VAL A 481 9.96 9.85 4.66
C VAL A 481 10.72 10.91 5.41
N TYR A 482 11.38 11.80 4.66
CA TYR A 482 12.25 12.86 5.19
C TYR A 482 12.06 14.14 4.37
N GLU A 483 12.69 15.23 4.79
CA GLU A 483 12.59 16.52 4.08
C GLU A 483 13.96 16.84 3.45
N GLU A 484 13.97 17.16 2.16
CA GLU A 484 15.17 17.49 1.40
C GLU A 484 14.88 18.73 0.55
N ALA A 485 15.70 19.78 0.72
CA ALA A 485 15.50 21.08 0.08
C ALA A 485 14.06 21.62 0.25
N GLY A 486 13.52 21.53 1.48
CA GLY A 486 12.17 21.98 1.84
C GLY A 486 11.02 21.10 1.35
N ASN A 487 11.31 20.04 0.58
CA ASN A 487 10.30 19.14 0.04
C ASN A 487 10.29 17.81 0.78
N GLN A 488 9.08 17.30 1.06
CA GLN A 488 8.95 15.94 1.60
C GLN A 488 9.32 14.92 0.53
N ARG A 489 10.27 14.05 0.85
CA ARG A 489 10.71 12.92 0.02
C ARG A 489 10.22 11.62 0.64
N THR A 490 9.72 10.73 -0.21
CA THR A 490 9.36 9.36 0.16
C THR A 490 10.27 8.40 -0.60
N ARG A 491 10.89 7.47 0.11
CA ARG A 491 11.75 6.45 -0.50
C ARG A 491 11.48 5.08 0.10
N TYR A 492 11.08 4.15 -0.75
CA TYR A 492 10.94 2.74 -0.38
C TYR A 492 12.32 2.10 -0.13
N VAL A 493 12.40 1.21 0.85
CA VAL A 493 13.67 0.58 1.25
C VAL A 493 14.22 -0.36 0.17
N PHE A 494 13.32 -0.98 -0.61
CA PHE A 494 13.62 -1.68 -1.87
C PHE A 494 13.13 -0.85 -3.06
N ALA A 495 13.92 0.16 -3.44
CA ALA A 495 13.59 1.00 -4.57
C ALA A 495 13.97 0.33 -5.91
N ASP A 496 12.99 -0.21 -6.64
CA ASP A 496 13.14 -0.53 -8.07
C ASP A 496 12.38 0.50 -8.94
N ALA A 497 13.12 1.20 -9.80
CA ALA A 497 12.58 2.18 -10.74
C ALA A 497 11.73 1.55 -11.86
N LYS A 498 11.97 0.27 -12.19
CA LYS A 498 11.24 -0.45 -13.25
C LYS A 498 9.94 -1.07 -12.76
N ARG A 499 9.75 -1.18 -11.44
CA ARG A 499 8.60 -1.86 -10.80
C ARG A 499 7.92 -0.98 -9.78
N GLY A 500 7.43 0.18 -10.24
CA GLY A 500 6.71 1.15 -9.41
C GLY A 500 5.52 0.60 -8.62
N TRP A 501 4.93 -0.51 -9.06
CA TRP A 501 3.61 -0.97 -8.61
C TRP A 501 3.61 -2.24 -7.76
N ASP A 502 4.62 -3.09 -7.90
CA ASP A 502 4.71 -4.36 -7.16
C ASP A 502 5.11 -4.11 -5.71
N SER A 503 4.54 -4.90 -4.80
CA SER A 503 4.93 -4.88 -3.39
C SER A 503 6.06 -5.87 -3.14
N ASP A 504 6.97 -5.53 -2.23
CA ASP A 504 8.02 -6.44 -1.72
C ASP A 504 7.43 -7.74 -1.16
N ARG A 505 6.18 -7.67 -0.69
CA ARG A 505 5.43 -8.81 -0.14
C ARG A 505 5.03 -9.83 -1.20
N ALA A 506 5.02 -9.46 -2.48
CA ALA A 506 4.81 -10.39 -3.60
C ALA A 506 6.07 -11.23 -3.91
N ILE A 507 6.88 -11.55 -2.90
CA ILE A 507 8.12 -12.35 -2.99
C ILE A 507 7.93 -13.75 -3.60
N LYS A 508 6.69 -14.23 -3.73
CA LYS A 508 6.41 -15.47 -4.48
C LYS A 508 6.58 -15.29 -5.99
N GLU A 509 6.53 -14.06 -6.49
CA GLU A 509 6.80 -13.73 -7.88
C GLU A 509 8.32 -13.72 -8.14
N PRO A 510 8.84 -14.49 -9.13
CA PRO A 510 10.28 -14.55 -9.42
C PRO A 510 10.92 -13.20 -9.68
N ASP A 511 10.15 -12.35 -10.35
CA ASP A 511 10.52 -10.99 -10.66
C ASP A 511 10.78 -10.17 -9.39
N VAL A 512 9.87 -10.22 -8.41
CA VAL A 512 10.05 -9.52 -7.13
C VAL A 512 11.27 -10.05 -6.39
N ARG A 513 11.51 -11.38 -6.37
CA ARG A 513 12.72 -11.95 -5.74
C ARG A 513 14.01 -11.44 -6.36
N LEU A 514 14.08 -11.46 -7.69
CA LEU A 514 15.25 -10.94 -8.40
C LEU A 514 15.46 -9.45 -8.11
N SER A 515 14.37 -8.68 -7.99
CA SER A 515 14.47 -7.26 -7.62
C SER A 515 15.02 -7.09 -6.21
N LEU A 516 14.50 -7.83 -5.22
CA LEU A 516 14.98 -7.78 -3.83
C LEU A 516 16.46 -8.17 -3.71
N LEU A 517 16.88 -9.22 -4.42
CA LEU A 517 18.26 -9.72 -4.40
C LEU A 517 19.24 -8.78 -5.12
N ASN A 518 18.81 -8.11 -6.19
CA ASN A 518 19.66 -7.23 -6.99
C ASN A 518 19.48 -5.73 -6.64
N ALA A 519 18.61 -5.41 -5.68
CA ALA A 519 18.33 -4.03 -5.31
C ALA A 519 19.62 -3.35 -4.84
N LYS A 520 20.00 -2.26 -5.52
CA LYS A 520 21.15 -1.44 -5.13
C LYS A 520 21.00 -0.98 -3.67
N PRO A 521 22.11 -0.91 -2.90
CA PRO A 521 22.07 -0.32 -1.57
C PRO A 521 21.35 1.03 -1.62
N GLY A 522 20.35 1.20 -0.75
CA GLY A 522 19.60 2.45 -0.64
C GLY A 522 20.45 3.55 0.00
N ASN A 523 19.81 4.68 0.32
CA ASN A 523 20.41 5.60 1.28
C ASN A 523 20.47 4.94 2.66
N ASP A 524 21.35 5.46 3.51
CA ASP A 524 21.26 5.19 4.94
C ASP A 524 19.86 5.57 5.46
N LEU A 525 19.43 4.91 6.53
CA LEU A 525 18.22 5.31 7.25
C LEU A 525 18.55 6.57 8.05
N TYR A 526 18.03 7.72 7.60
CA TYR A 526 18.32 9.01 8.21
C TYR A 526 17.63 9.17 9.57
N LEU A 527 18.30 9.77 10.54
CA LEU A 527 17.76 10.01 11.88
C LEU A 527 16.53 10.93 11.88
N ASP A 528 16.46 11.90 10.98
CA ASP A 528 15.31 12.80 10.80
C ASP A 528 14.18 12.20 9.95
N ALA A 529 14.37 11.00 9.40
CA ALA A 529 13.31 10.32 8.66
C ALA A 529 12.29 9.65 9.59
N THR A 530 11.02 9.71 9.19
CA THR A 530 10.00 8.80 9.69
C THR A 530 9.96 7.55 8.83
N ILE A 531 10.13 6.40 9.44
CA ILE A 531 10.02 5.11 8.76
C ILE A 531 8.58 4.65 8.89
N TYR A 532 7.88 4.54 7.77
CA TYR A 532 6.49 4.08 7.72
C TYR A 532 6.40 2.65 7.20
N ARG A 533 5.37 1.94 7.66
CA ARG A 533 4.89 0.71 7.08
C ARG A 533 3.37 0.64 7.11
N GLY A 534 2.78 0.11 6.05
CA GLY A 534 1.34 0.18 5.80
C GLY A 534 0.96 1.43 5.01
N HIS A 535 -0.19 1.34 4.35
CA HIS A 535 -0.77 2.44 3.59
C HIS A 535 -1.15 3.59 4.54
N MET A 536 -1.10 4.84 4.05
CA MET A 536 -1.39 6.03 4.88
C MET A 536 -2.79 5.95 5.51
N ASN A 537 -3.76 5.49 4.73
CA ASN A 537 -5.16 5.29 5.12
C ASN A 537 -5.49 3.79 5.31
N GLY A 538 -4.45 2.94 5.43
CA GLY A 538 -4.62 1.51 5.59
C GLY A 538 -5.21 1.16 6.96
N ARG A 539 -5.76 -0.05 7.06
CA ARG A 539 -6.35 -0.58 8.31
C ARG A 539 -5.38 -0.62 9.49
N LYS A 540 -4.11 -0.90 9.18
CA LYS A 540 -3.02 -0.99 10.14
C LYS A 540 -1.84 -0.23 9.58
N ARG A 541 -1.14 0.51 10.43
CA ARG A 541 0.06 1.26 10.06
C ARG A 541 1.01 1.29 11.24
N THR A 542 2.30 1.21 10.96
CA THR A 542 3.32 1.43 11.98
C THR A 542 4.28 2.50 11.49
N ASN A 543 4.79 3.30 12.42
CA ASN A 543 5.88 4.22 12.09
C ASN A 543 6.87 4.36 13.23
N SER A 544 8.12 4.69 12.90
CA SER A 544 9.15 5.06 13.87
C SER A 544 9.75 6.41 13.49
N GLN A 545 9.90 7.30 14.47
CA GLN A 545 10.32 8.68 14.22
C GLN A 545 11.17 9.26 15.35
N HIS A 546 11.99 10.24 15.00
CA HIS A 546 12.69 11.11 15.94
C HIS A 546 11.76 12.28 16.32
N LYS A 547 11.12 12.19 17.47
CA LYS A 547 10.08 13.15 17.90
C LYS A 547 10.75 14.33 18.61
N ILE A 548 10.94 15.43 17.87
CA ILE A 548 11.52 16.69 18.37
C ILE A 548 10.51 17.84 18.51
N GLY A 549 9.29 17.66 18.00
CA GLY A 549 8.27 18.69 17.97
C GLY A 549 6.87 18.11 18.07
N ASP A 550 5.93 18.92 18.52
CA ASP A 550 4.50 18.64 18.53
C ASP A 550 3.71 19.64 17.69
N ARG A 551 2.47 19.29 17.30
CA ARG A 551 1.59 20.13 16.44
C ARG A 551 2.28 20.62 15.16
N ARG A 552 2.50 19.72 14.20
CA ARG A 552 3.43 19.91 13.07
C ARG A 552 3.01 20.90 11.96
N ASN A 553 1.91 21.65 12.10
CA ASN A 553 1.48 22.53 11.01
C ASN A 553 2.31 23.82 10.99
N LYS A 554 3.49 23.76 10.34
CA LYS A 554 4.41 24.91 10.15
C LYS A 554 3.69 26.08 9.47
N THR A 555 2.86 25.81 8.46
CA THR A 555 2.08 26.82 7.73
C THR A 555 1.04 27.54 8.58
N LYS A 556 0.49 26.88 9.61
CA LYS A 556 -0.46 27.49 10.57
C LYS A 556 0.23 28.03 11.83
N GLY A 557 1.57 28.03 11.88
CA GLY A 557 2.34 28.53 13.02
C GLY A 557 2.14 27.73 14.32
N THR A 558 1.61 26.51 14.26
CA THR A 558 1.30 25.72 15.46
C THR A 558 2.45 24.83 15.93
N PHE A 559 3.59 24.85 15.24
CA PHE A 559 4.76 24.04 15.55
C PHE A 559 5.30 24.34 16.94
N LEU A 560 5.26 23.35 17.81
CA LEU A 560 5.81 23.41 19.16
C LEU A 560 7.11 22.61 19.20
N ASN A 561 8.24 23.30 19.34
CA ASN A 561 9.52 22.63 19.56
C ASN A 561 9.56 22.00 20.96
N LEU A 562 9.90 20.71 21.05
CA LEU A 562 9.97 20.03 22.34
C LEU A 562 11.28 20.39 23.05
N PRO A 563 11.23 20.67 24.37
CA PRO A 563 12.44 20.85 25.17
C PRO A 563 13.25 19.55 25.22
N GLY A 564 14.55 19.65 25.49
CA GLY A 564 15.49 18.51 25.41
C GLY A 564 15.01 17.24 26.12
N GLY A 565 14.49 17.36 27.35
CA GLY A 565 13.97 16.23 28.12
C GLY A 565 12.67 15.60 27.62
N GLN A 566 11.99 16.23 26.65
CA GLN A 566 10.78 15.71 25.99
C GLN A 566 11.06 15.17 24.58
N ARG A 567 12.24 15.46 24.01
CA ARG A 567 12.67 14.89 22.73
C ARG A 567 12.99 13.41 22.91
N ARG A 568 12.55 12.59 21.97
CA ARG A 568 12.51 11.13 22.15
C ARG A 568 12.53 10.39 20.83
N ALA A 569 12.79 9.10 20.89
CA ALA A 569 12.48 8.19 19.80
C ALA A 569 11.04 7.67 20.03
N ARG A 570 10.22 7.61 18.98
CA ARG A 570 8.81 7.18 19.08
C ARG A 570 8.51 6.10 18.06
N ILE A 571 7.76 5.08 18.48
CA ILE A 571 7.02 4.19 17.57
C ILE A 571 5.53 4.43 17.74
N GLU A 572 4.80 4.43 16.64
CA GLU A 572 3.34 4.48 16.63
C GLU A 572 2.79 3.24 15.93
N VAL A 573 1.71 2.69 16.49
CA VAL A 573 0.88 1.66 15.89
C VAL A 573 -0.51 2.25 15.75
N THR A 574 -0.96 2.42 14.51
CA THR A 574 -2.29 2.93 14.18
C THR A 574 -3.16 1.77 13.72
N LEU A 575 -4.30 1.57 14.37
CA LEU A 575 -5.41 0.77 13.88
C LEU A 575 -6.53 1.71 13.45
N THR A 576 -7.04 1.48 12.25
CA THR A 576 -8.05 2.31 11.60
C THR A 576 -9.08 1.40 10.97
N SER A 577 -10.37 1.75 11.08
CA SER A 577 -11.56 0.95 10.71
C SER A 577 -12.14 0.15 11.86
N LEU A 578 -13.46 -0.06 11.79
CA LEU A 578 -14.17 -0.90 12.74
C LEU A 578 -13.67 -2.34 12.66
N GLU A 579 -13.38 -2.84 11.44
CA GLU A 579 -12.89 -4.19 11.20
C GLU A 579 -11.52 -4.42 11.84
N ALA A 580 -10.58 -3.48 11.67
CA ALA A 580 -9.24 -3.63 12.22
C ALA A 580 -9.21 -3.60 13.75
N LEU A 581 -10.11 -2.81 14.36
CA LEU A 581 -10.25 -2.73 15.80
C LEU A 581 -11.02 -3.94 16.35
N GLU A 582 -12.06 -4.42 15.66
CA GLU A 582 -12.78 -5.64 16.02
C GLU A 582 -11.88 -6.89 15.96
N GLU A 583 -11.04 -7.02 14.92
CA GLU A 583 -9.99 -8.05 14.83
C GLU A 583 -9.03 -8.00 16.05
N ALA A 584 -8.83 -6.81 16.61
CA ALA A 584 -8.02 -6.61 17.80
C ALA A 584 -8.79 -6.77 19.12
N GLY A 585 -10.11 -7.03 19.09
CA GLY A 585 -10.98 -7.14 20.25
C GLY A 585 -11.41 -5.78 20.83
N LEU A 586 -11.46 -4.73 20.02
CA LEU A 586 -11.85 -3.38 20.38
C LEU A 586 -12.99 -2.91 19.45
N ARG A 587 -14.25 -3.02 19.88
CA ARG A 587 -15.39 -2.53 19.08
C ARG A 587 -15.94 -1.22 19.62
N ARG A 588 -15.97 -1.08 20.93
CA ARG A 588 -16.60 0.01 21.66
C ARG A 588 -15.56 0.73 22.50
N VAL A 589 -15.82 1.98 22.83
CA VAL A 589 -14.93 2.75 23.73
C VAL A 589 -14.74 2.04 25.08
N GLY A 590 -15.79 1.36 25.58
CA GLY A 590 -15.76 0.57 26.81
C GLY A 590 -14.77 -0.59 26.78
N ASP A 591 -14.41 -1.12 25.61
CA ASP A 591 -13.49 -2.25 25.49
C ASP A 591 -12.06 -1.88 25.87
N LEU A 592 -11.72 -0.57 25.91
CA LEU A 592 -10.45 -0.08 26.46
C LEU A 592 -10.28 -0.49 27.92
N LYS A 593 -11.39 -0.69 28.65
CA LYS A 593 -11.39 -1.23 30.00
C LYS A 593 -10.87 -2.65 30.00
N GLY A 594 -9.73 -2.86 30.65
CA GLY A 594 -9.15 -4.20 30.77
C GLY A 594 -8.49 -4.71 29.49
N TYR A 595 -8.41 -3.89 28.43
CA TYR A 595 -7.74 -4.27 27.20
C TYR A 595 -6.25 -4.53 27.42
N LYS A 596 -5.76 -5.69 26.98
CA LYS A 596 -4.34 -6.05 27.09
C LYS A 596 -3.57 -5.46 25.92
N PHE A 597 -3.11 -4.21 26.03
CA PHE A 597 -2.35 -3.52 24.96
C PHE A 597 -1.12 -4.30 24.46
N ARG A 598 -0.53 -5.17 25.30
CA ARG A 598 0.55 -6.08 24.88
C ARG A 598 0.13 -7.03 23.75
N SER A 599 -1.14 -7.34 23.59
CA SER A 599 -1.61 -8.22 22.50
C SER A 599 -1.50 -7.57 21.13
N LEU A 600 -1.72 -6.25 21.02
CA LEU A 600 -1.62 -5.48 19.77
C LEU A 600 -0.23 -5.54 19.14
N ILE A 601 0.80 -5.64 19.98
CA ILE A 601 2.17 -5.52 19.52
C ILE A 601 2.74 -6.82 18.97
N ARG A 602 2.09 -7.97 19.18
CA ARG A 602 2.66 -9.27 18.80
C ARG A 602 2.98 -9.38 17.31
N ASP A 603 2.16 -8.77 16.45
CA ASP A 603 2.34 -8.83 15.00
C ASP A 603 2.68 -7.45 14.40
N LEU A 604 2.49 -6.37 15.16
CA LEU A 604 2.67 -4.99 14.69
C LEU A 604 3.91 -4.31 15.27
N LEU A 605 4.41 -4.73 16.43
CA LEU A 605 5.50 -4.05 17.13
C LEU A 605 6.36 -5.05 17.89
N VAL A 606 7.18 -5.79 17.15
CA VAL A 606 8.17 -6.72 17.69
C VAL A 606 9.56 -6.23 17.36
N PHE A 607 10.47 -6.27 18.32
CA PHE A 607 11.87 -6.01 18.07
C PHE A 607 12.59 -7.31 17.76
N ARG A 608 13.32 -7.32 16.65
CA ARG A 608 14.08 -8.49 16.21
C ARG A 608 15.54 -8.17 15.95
N LEU A 609 16.38 -9.17 16.15
CA LEU A 609 17.79 -9.14 15.79
C LEU A 609 17.98 -9.93 14.49
N PRO A 610 18.73 -9.40 13.52
CA PRO A 610 19.06 -10.13 12.32
C PRO A 610 20.07 -11.24 12.63
N THR A 611 20.02 -12.28 11.80
CA THR A 611 20.91 -13.45 11.83
C THR A 611 21.41 -13.73 10.43
N SER A 612 22.59 -14.34 10.31
CA SER A 612 23.15 -14.79 9.03
C SER A 612 23.85 -16.12 9.22
N ASP A 613 24.16 -16.78 8.12
CA ASP A 613 25.12 -17.89 8.18
C ASP A 613 26.50 -17.33 8.58
N LEU A 614 27.34 -18.16 9.21
CA LEU A 614 28.72 -17.80 9.55
C LEU A 614 29.61 -17.89 8.30
N ASP A 615 29.31 -17.02 7.34
CA ASP A 615 30.00 -16.87 6.07
C ASP A 615 30.30 -15.38 5.87
N ALA A 616 31.51 -15.04 5.43
CA ALA A 616 31.96 -13.65 5.34
C ALA A 616 31.07 -12.81 4.39
N ASP A 617 30.61 -13.38 3.28
CA ASP A 617 29.76 -12.68 2.33
C ASP A 617 28.34 -12.51 2.85
N GLU A 618 27.79 -13.50 3.56
CA GLU A 618 26.49 -13.38 4.24
C GLU A 618 26.52 -12.37 5.38
N VAL A 619 27.62 -12.32 6.15
CA VAL A 619 27.81 -11.34 7.22
C VAL A 619 27.87 -9.93 6.63
N ASN A 620 28.71 -9.70 5.62
CA ASN A 620 28.85 -8.40 4.98
C ASN A 620 27.55 -7.94 4.31
N ARG A 621 26.82 -8.86 3.66
CA ARG A 621 25.49 -8.57 3.12
C ARG A 621 24.50 -8.18 4.23
N THR A 622 24.49 -8.91 5.34
CA THR A 622 23.61 -8.61 6.47
C THR A 622 23.91 -7.23 7.07
N ILE A 623 25.19 -6.88 7.23
CA ILE A 623 25.62 -5.53 7.66
C ILE A 623 25.10 -4.46 6.69
N ALA A 624 25.26 -4.66 5.38
CA ALA A 624 24.78 -3.72 4.37
C ALA A 624 23.25 -3.54 4.38
N GLN A 625 22.50 -4.64 4.57
CA GLN A 625 21.04 -4.59 4.73
C GLN A 625 20.66 -3.83 6.02
N MET A 626 21.31 -4.12 7.15
CA MET A 626 21.04 -3.43 8.41
C MET A 626 21.28 -1.92 8.31
N ARG A 627 22.32 -1.50 7.59
CA ARG A 627 22.66 -0.09 7.39
C ARG A 627 21.56 0.69 6.67
N THR A 628 21.03 0.14 5.58
CA THR A 628 20.16 0.86 4.63
C THR A 628 18.67 0.48 4.71
N ARG A 629 18.35 -0.69 5.29
CA ARG A 629 17.02 -1.31 5.25
C ARG A 629 16.59 -1.98 6.57
N GLY A 630 17.48 -2.07 7.55
CA GLY A 630 17.18 -2.71 8.85
C GLY A 630 16.85 -4.20 8.74
N VAL A 631 16.10 -4.73 9.71
CA VAL A 631 15.66 -6.13 9.78
C VAL A 631 14.79 -6.55 8.60
N TYR A 632 14.06 -5.63 7.98
CA TYR A 632 13.28 -5.93 6.77
C TYR A 632 14.18 -6.22 5.57
N GLY A 633 15.26 -5.46 5.41
CA GLY A 633 16.28 -5.74 4.41
C GLY A 633 16.80 -7.17 4.50
N VAL A 634 17.12 -7.58 5.73
CA VAL A 634 17.65 -8.92 6.03
C VAL A 634 16.60 -10.00 5.75
N GLU A 635 15.39 -9.84 6.28
CA GLU A 635 14.30 -10.82 6.15
C GLU A 635 13.91 -11.07 4.69
N PHE A 636 13.64 -10.00 3.94
CA PHE A 636 13.24 -10.13 2.54
C PHE A 636 14.37 -10.69 1.66
N SER A 637 15.62 -10.27 1.88
CA SER A 637 16.77 -10.80 1.14
C SER A 637 16.95 -12.29 1.37
N GLN A 638 16.84 -12.76 2.62
CA GLN A 638 17.00 -14.17 2.95
C GLN A 638 15.83 -15.04 2.48
N ARG A 639 14.60 -14.53 2.54
CA ARG A 639 13.45 -15.25 1.97
C ARG A 639 13.54 -15.34 0.45
N ALA A 640 13.96 -14.26 -0.21
CA ALA A 640 14.16 -14.27 -1.66
C ALA A 640 15.23 -15.29 -2.06
N LYS A 641 16.37 -15.30 -1.34
CA LYS A 641 17.46 -16.28 -1.54
C LYS A 641 16.96 -17.71 -1.35
N TYR A 642 16.28 -18.00 -0.24
CA TYR A 642 15.72 -19.32 0.05
C TYR A 642 14.78 -19.82 -1.05
N LEU A 643 13.87 -18.94 -1.52
CA LEU A 643 12.91 -19.29 -2.57
C LEU A 643 13.62 -19.55 -3.91
N GLU A 644 14.64 -18.75 -4.27
CA GLU A 644 15.43 -18.98 -5.48
C GLU A 644 16.25 -20.28 -5.43
N GLU A 645 16.90 -20.59 -4.31
CA GLU A 645 17.64 -21.85 -4.12
C GLU A 645 16.73 -23.07 -4.20
N ARG A 646 15.55 -22.97 -3.58
CA ARG A 646 14.53 -24.01 -3.64
C ARG A 646 14.05 -24.25 -5.07
N GLU A 647 13.87 -23.19 -5.85
CA GLU A 647 13.44 -23.29 -7.26
C GLU A 647 14.53 -23.92 -8.15
N ARG A 648 15.80 -23.72 -7.83
CA ARG A 648 16.95 -24.32 -8.54
C ARG A 648 17.17 -25.80 -8.20
N THR A 649 16.83 -26.22 -6.98
CA THR A 649 17.08 -27.59 -6.50
C THR A 649 16.05 -28.58 -7.06
N LYS A 650 16.52 -29.74 -7.56
CA LYS A 650 15.67 -30.85 -8.04
C LYS A 650 16.08 -32.17 -7.37
N PRO A 651 15.16 -32.91 -6.71
CA PRO A 651 13.75 -32.56 -6.48
C PRO A 651 13.61 -31.34 -5.54
N ARG A 652 12.53 -30.57 -5.70
CA ARG A 652 12.31 -29.37 -4.88
C ARG A 652 12.06 -29.77 -3.42
N PRO A 653 12.81 -29.21 -2.45
CA PRO A 653 12.56 -29.49 -1.04
C PRO A 653 11.19 -28.95 -0.59
N ARG A 654 10.70 -29.48 0.54
CA ARG A 654 9.47 -28.98 1.19
C ARG A 654 9.60 -27.47 1.42
N ASN A 655 8.53 -26.74 1.11
CA ASN A 655 8.50 -25.30 1.35
C ASN A 655 8.44 -25.02 2.86
N THR A 656 9.48 -24.38 3.39
CA THR A 656 9.63 -23.90 4.76
C THR A 656 9.78 -22.39 4.81
N ASP A 657 9.34 -21.67 3.77
CA ASP A 657 9.22 -20.22 3.79
C ASP A 657 8.29 -19.79 4.92
N HIS A 658 8.70 -18.78 5.65
CA HIS A 658 7.94 -18.18 6.74
C HIS A 658 8.40 -16.74 6.95
N GLU A 659 7.49 -15.89 7.43
CA GLU A 659 7.82 -14.51 7.74
C GLU A 659 8.78 -14.41 8.91
N GLY A 660 9.73 -13.49 8.82
CA GLY A 660 10.75 -13.34 9.85
C GLY A 660 11.91 -14.32 9.75
N ARG A 661 12.04 -15.05 8.63
CA ARG A 661 13.24 -15.83 8.32
C ARG A 661 14.47 -14.93 8.40
N GLY A 662 15.51 -15.44 9.06
CA GLY A 662 16.73 -14.66 9.28
C GLY A 662 16.66 -13.71 10.46
N LEU A 663 15.60 -13.75 11.26
CA LEU A 663 15.43 -12.92 12.43
C LEU A 663 15.20 -13.78 13.68
N VAL A 664 15.67 -13.30 14.82
CA VAL A 664 15.32 -13.81 16.15
C VAL A 664 14.74 -12.68 17.00
N ASP A 665 13.93 -12.98 18.00
CA ASP A 665 13.40 -11.93 18.88
C ASP A 665 14.53 -11.25 19.66
N TRP A 666 14.39 -9.95 19.94
CA TRP A 666 15.25 -9.21 20.85
C TRP A 666 14.60 -9.18 22.25
N PRO A 667 14.96 -10.10 23.18
CA PRO A 667 14.17 -10.29 24.39
C PRO A 667 14.18 -9.07 25.30
N GLU A 668 15.34 -8.43 25.48
CA GLU A 668 15.50 -7.24 26.31
C GLU A 668 14.57 -6.10 25.86
N MET A 669 14.61 -5.71 24.59
CA MET A 669 13.77 -4.61 24.10
C MET A 669 12.26 -4.97 24.15
N ASN A 670 11.91 -6.19 23.74
CA ASN A 670 10.52 -6.66 23.79
C ASN A 670 9.98 -6.70 25.22
N GLU A 671 10.79 -7.09 26.20
CA GLU A 671 10.39 -7.09 27.61
C GLU A 671 10.19 -5.67 28.14
N GLN A 672 11.11 -4.74 27.87
CA GLN A 672 10.99 -3.35 28.33
C GLN A 672 9.77 -2.65 27.74
N VAL A 673 9.52 -2.82 26.44
CA VAL A 673 8.30 -2.31 25.78
C VAL A 673 7.05 -2.99 26.32
N GLY A 674 7.11 -4.31 26.54
CA GLY A 674 6.03 -5.07 27.18
C GLY A 674 5.66 -4.53 28.56
N ARG A 675 6.64 -4.15 29.39
CA ARG A 675 6.40 -3.55 30.72
C ARG A 675 5.71 -2.18 30.62
N ALA A 676 6.10 -1.36 29.65
CA ALA A 676 5.48 -0.06 29.39
C ALA A 676 4.00 -0.22 28.96
N LEU A 677 3.70 -1.23 28.13
CA LEU A 677 2.33 -1.54 27.71
C LEU A 677 1.46 -2.10 28.84
N ASP A 678 2.05 -2.89 29.74
CA ASP A 678 1.33 -3.34 30.95
C ASP A 678 1.00 -2.17 31.87
N GLN A 679 1.88 -1.15 31.94
CA GLN A 679 1.59 0.07 32.67
C GLN A 679 0.43 0.85 32.04
N LEU A 680 0.39 0.94 30.71
CA LEU A 680 -0.75 1.52 30.00
C LEU A 680 -2.04 0.74 30.31
N HIS A 681 -2.00 -0.59 30.23
CA HIS A 681 -3.14 -1.43 30.61
C HIS A 681 -3.63 -1.14 32.03
N ARG A 682 -2.73 -1.02 33.02
CA ARG A 682 -3.10 -0.67 34.39
C ARG A 682 -3.80 0.68 34.49
N GLN A 683 -3.36 1.69 33.72
CA GLN A 683 -3.99 3.00 33.70
C GLN A 683 -5.42 2.95 33.16
N TRP A 684 -5.67 2.12 32.15
CA TRP A 684 -6.98 1.99 31.50
C TRP A 684 -7.90 0.93 32.14
N ARG A 685 -7.41 0.18 33.12
CA ARG A 685 -8.19 -0.87 33.79
C ARG A 685 -9.44 -0.35 34.53
N GLU A 686 -9.40 0.89 35.00
CA GLU A 686 -10.48 1.53 35.77
C GLU A 686 -11.38 2.46 34.93
N PHE A 687 -11.12 2.55 33.62
CA PHE A 687 -12.04 3.20 32.68
C PHE A 687 -13.41 2.53 32.75
#